data_AF-A0A3N5NMN1-F1
#
_entry.id   AF-A0A3N5NMN1-F1
#
_cell.length_a   1.000
_cell.length_b   1.000
_cell.length_c   1.000
_cell.angle_alpha   90.00
_cell.angle_beta   90.00
_cell.angle_gamma   90.00
#
_symmetry.space_group_name_H-M   'P 1'
#
loop_
_entity.id
_entity.type
_entity.pdbx_description
1 polymer ?
#
loop_
_entity_poly.entity_id
_entity_poly.type
_entity_poly.pdbx_seq_one_letter_code
_entity_poly.pdbx_strand_id
1 'polypeptide(L)'
;MPLSELGQTLLSRLESARDLLARRLVSEYYTVADPDLNYVTVSSLLQILFLRTGQECGFIEPGTLAALAACDGIQKRMVRACSDAGLDPDAFFEKGPEGTRILPALPDIPLREIIRGMDQPEIPPPVSCLMLEEFVAVLELFLKTRLQAAEGSRVNRVGKSAMLYTGTVDVPPQGFVRYVVNEATGGITSGFTGVNKSESRILDPACGSGLFLLAAYRHLVHKRTRFAGHQEQVQDVLRDLAGRSVFGTDIDPESVSAARTVLLFAFIDESSMSGTGIPSPDQIRDVSKSLTKIIRCGNALVAPDYFIGRPVFPFNAAERRKVNPFDWREAFPEITGEGGFDAVIGAPPPYRPFALPAREEYFQTHYDTYSPSAGLYGYFIERGLSLLKPGGKIIVLVPGSFLRSRYARPLRHHLLTRRIDAIVYTGRTRLLPEGDTGMYILSVRNQPPSQQSIVVTEWDDSGPAEALSTTRHTFTLNPGSLDDGGWVLKDTRTTDILEKIRLKGTPLDHYVMGGIVTGKIHIRNNPLVIDQATKNRLIKKAWLCRHFFVPLLRPTDIRRYRPVKPERYVLLLRDGQNLRKCRTLVMYLEQKMVGPEGQSGVTGNRENPNPVSDLFISGQDMDENQPKIVFSEFQYSPAFFFDPEGAFAITRSLVMIPRNDPFLAGILNSVLGRFILTQVCPLTERGYHMSPAAVGKLPIYVPDFEKLTDKNRYDKMVSLVTHILELNRYLPQCKTDQERRLVQQEIDATDVRIDALVYELYGLTADEIAVVEEAVGKNHSAT
;
A
#
# COMPACT_ATOMS: atom_id res chain seq x y z
N MET A 1 10.14 -8.20 13.33
CA MET A 1 11.08 -7.10 13.65
C MET A 1 12.36 -7.75 14.15
N PRO A 2 13.54 -7.49 13.55
CA PRO A 2 14.79 -7.99 14.12
C PRO A 2 14.99 -7.37 15.51
N LEU A 3 15.21 -8.20 16.53
CA LEU A 3 15.56 -7.71 17.86
C LEU A 3 16.92 -7.00 17.81
N SER A 4 17.06 -5.90 18.54
CA SER A 4 18.37 -5.28 18.79
C SER A 4 19.26 -6.22 19.62
N GLU A 5 20.53 -5.86 19.78
CA GLU A 5 21.46 -6.60 20.64
C GLU A 5 20.96 -6.71 22.10
N LEU A 6 20.32 -5.65 22.61
CA LEU A 6 19.70 -5.63 23.93
C LEU A 6 18.53 -6.61 24.01
N GLY A 7 17.63 -6.57 23.03
CA GLY A 7 16.51 -7.51 22.95
C GLY A 7 16.96 -8.97 22.86
N GLN A 8 18.00 -9.25 22.06
CA GLN A 8 18.58 -10.59 21.94
C GLN A 8 19.23 -11.07 23.25
N THR A 9 19.92 -10.18 23.94
CA THR A 9 20.54 -10.44 25.24
C THR A 9 19.49 -10.82 26.28
N LEU A 10 18.40 -10.04 26.37
CA LEU A 10 17.29 -10.34 27.27
C LEU A 10 16.61 -11.67 26.93
N LEU A 11 16.31 -11.92 25.65
CA LEU A 11 15.70 -13.18 25.20
C LEU A 11 16.57 -14.38 25.59
N SER A 12 17.87 -14.34 25.28
CA SER A 12 18.82 -15.40 25.60
C SER A 12 18.88 -15.66 27.11
N ARG A 13 18.88 -14.60 27.93
CA ARG A 13 18.91 -14.72 29.38
C ARG A 13 17.62 -15.34 29.93
N LEU A 14 16.45 -14.92 29.45
CA LEU A 14 15.16 -15.48 29.84
C LEU A 14 15.06 -16.96 29.48
N GLU A 15 15.50 -17.34 28.29
CA GLU A 15 15.53 -18.71 27.82
C GLU A 15 16.44 -19.60 28.68
N SER A 16 17.67 -19.14 28.96
CA SER A 16 18.62 -19.86 29.81
C SER A 16 18.07 -20.02 31.24
N ALA A 17 17.50 -18.98 31.81
CA ALA A 17 16.90 -19.01 33.14
C ALA A 17 15.69 -19.95 33.22
N ARG A 18 14.85 -19.96 32.17
CA ARG A 18 13.71 -20.88 32.05
C ARG A 18 14.16 -22.33 32.04
N ASP A 19 15.20 -22.67 31.27
CA ASP A 19 15.74 -24.03 31.21
C ASP A 19 16.37 -24.47 32.53
N LEU A 20 17.13 -23.59 33.18
CA LEU A 20 17.77 -23.87 34.46
C LEU A 20 16.73 -24.22 35.52
N LEU A 21 15.70 -23.37 35.66
CA LEU A 21 14.63 -23.60 36.63
C LEU A 21 13.85 -24.88 36.30
N ALA A 22 13.53 -25.09 35.03
CA ALA A 22 12.75 -26.25 34.61
C ALA A 22 13.49 -27.56 34.85
N ARG A 23 14.78 -27.65 34.49
CA ARG A 23 15.60 -28.85 34.74
C ARG A 23 15.64 -29.19 36.22
N ARG A 24 15.79 -28.16 37.08
CA ARG A 24 15.81 -28.37 38.52
C ARG A 24 14.46 -28.84 39.04
N LEU A 25 13.36 -28.24 38.60
CA LEU A 25 12.01 -28.65 38.98
C LEU A 25 11.69 -30.07 38.56
N VAL A 26 12.01 -30.48 37.32
CA VAL A 26 11.76 -31.86 36.87
C VAL A 26 12.63 -32.86 37.65
N SER A 27 13.85 -32.48 38.05
CA SER A 27 14.71 -33.35 38.86
C SER A 27 14.23 -33.54 40.30
N GLU A 28 13.59 -32.52 40.90
CA GLU A 28 13.07 -32.59 42.28
C GLU A 28 11.63 -33.13 42.33
N TYR A 29 10.84 -32.86 41.30
CA TYR A 29 9.43 -33.23 41.19
C TYR A 29 9.20 -34.09 39.95
N TYR A 30 9.40 -35.41 40.10
CA TYR A 30 9.32 -36.39 39.01
C TYR A 30 7.96 -36.40 38.26
N THR A 31 6.89 -35.87 38.87
CA THR A 31 5.52 -35.88 38.31
C THR A 31 4.96 -34.47 38.02
N VAL A 32 5.82 -33.46 37.83
CA VAL A 32 5.33 -32.11 37.47
C VAL A 32 4.68 -32.14 36.09
N ALA A 33 3.42 -31.67 36.00
CA ALA A 33 2.72 -31.60 34.73
C ALA A 33 3.28 -30.45 33.87
N ASP A 34 3.38 -30.65 32.55
CA ASP A 34 3.90 -29.64 31.62
C ASP A 34 3.24 -28.27 31.77
N PRO A 35 1.90 -28.14 31.91
CA PRO A 35 1.27 -26.84 32.12
C PRO A 35 1.77 -26.13 33.39
N ASP A 36 1.96 -26.88 34.48
CA ASP A 36 2.39 -26.33 35.77
C ASP A 36 3.86 -25.92 35.71
N LEU A 37 4.71 -26.72 35.05
CA LEU A 37 6.11 -26.39 34.76
C LEU A 37 6.23 -25.08 33.97
N ASN A 38 5.43 -24.90 32.92
CA ASN A 38 5.44 -23.68 32.11
C ASN A 38 4.95 -22.46 32.91
N TYR A 39 3.86 -22.61 33.66
CA TYR A 39 3.35 -21.54 34.51
C TYR A 39 4.40 -21.08 35.53
N VAL A 40 4.93 -21.99 36.35
CA VAL A 40 5.84 -21.59 37.44
C VAL A 40 7.14 -20.99 36.91
N THR A 41 7.63 -21.46 35.76
CA THR A 41 8.86 -20.91 35.15
C THR A 41 8.61 -19.53 34.59
N VAL A 42 7.56 -19.33 33.79
CA VAL A 42 7.23 -18.03 33.19
C VAL A 42 6.83 -17.02 34.26
N SER A 43 5.92 -17.37 35.18
CA SER A 43 5.46 -16.45 36.22
C SER A 43 6.59 -16.00 37.15
N SER A 44 7.57 -16.87 37.43
CA SER A 44 8.73 -16.50 38.25
C SER A 44 9.66 -15.53 37.53
N LEU A 45 9.91 -15.76 36.24
CA LEU A 45 10.75 -14.86 35.44
C LEU A 45 10.09 -13.50 35.24
N LEU A 46 8.77 -13.45 35.05
CA LEU A 46 8.02 -12.19 34.98
C LEU A 46 8.02 -11.43 36.32
N GLN A 47 7.97 -12.14 37.46
CA GLN A 47 8.16 -11.51 38.78
C GLN A 47 9.57 -10.92 38.93
N ILE A 48 10.62 -11.67 38.57
CA ILE A 48 12.00 -11.18 38.63
C ILE A 48 12.19 -9.97 37.72
N LEU A 49 11.61 -9.99 36.52
CA LEU A 49 11.61 -8.84 35.62
C LEU A 49 10.86 -7.63 36.20
N PHE A 50 9.69 -7.82 36.81
CA PHE A 50 8.96 -6.76 37.48
C PHE A 50 9.79 -6.11 38.59
N LEU A 51 10.47 -6.92 39.41
CA LEU A 51 11.36 -6.42 40.46
C LEU A 51 12.59 -5.69 39.88
N ARG A 52 13.21 -6.25 38.83
CA ARG A 52 14.36 -5.64 38.13
C ARG A 52 14.00 -4.28 37.54
N THR A 53 12.90 -4.22 36.78
CA THR A 53 12.36 -2.98 36.23
C THR A 53 12.04 -1.99 37.35
N GLY A 54 11.47 -2.45 38.46
CA GLY A 54 11.14 -1.56 39.58
C GLY A 54 12.34 -0.93 40.27
N GLN A 55 13.47 -1.65 40.39
CA GLN A 55 14.70 -1.07 40.91
C GLN A 55 15.23 0.07 40.02
N GLU A 56 15.10 -0.10 38.71
CA GLU A 56 15.63 0.83 37.71
C GLU A 56 14.69 2.02 37.47
N CYS A 57 13.37 1.78 37.50
CA CYS A 57 12.34 2.82 37.42
C CYS A 57 12.09 3.53 38.76
N GLY A 58 12.59 3.02 39.89
CA GLY A 58 12.49 3.67 41.19
C GLY A 58 11.20 3.43 41.99
N PHE A 59 10.35 2.47 41.59
CA PHE A 59 9.19 2.04 42.41
C PHE A 59 9.50 0.86 43.35
N ILE A 60 10.74 0.36 43.33
CA ILE A 60 11.27 -0.66 44.24
C ILE A 60 12.65 -0.20 44.71
N GLU A 61 12.98 -0.48 45.98
CA GLU A 61 14.27 -0.12 46.56
C GLU A 61 15.45 -0.77 45.80
N PRO A 62 16.48 0.00 45.40
CA PRO A 62 17.68 -0.54 44.79
C PRO A 62 18.35 -1.63 45.65
N GLY A 63 18.76 -2.74 45.03
CA GLY A 63 19.38 -3.88 45.72
C GLY A 63 18.40 -4.93 46.25
N THR A 64 17.10 -4.77 46.02
CA THR A 64 16.07 -5.76 46.42
C THR A 64 16.37 -7.16 45.86
N LEU A 65 16.72 -7.28 44.58
CA LEU A 65 17.10 -8.57 43.97
C LEU A 65 18.37 -9.17 44.59
N ALA A 66 19.40 -8.36 44.83
CA ALA A 66 20.60 -8.80 45.53
C ALA A 66 20.30 -9.31 46.95
N ALA A 67 19.43 -8.62 47.69
CA ALA A 67 18.97 -9.04 49.01
C ALA A 67 18.16 -10.35 48.97
N LEU A 68 17.29 -10.51 47.97
CA LEU A 68 16.56 -11.77 47.74
C LEU A 68 17.53 -12.93 47.48
N ALA A 69 18.54 -12.72 46.63
CA ALA A 69 19.55 -13.74 46.31
C ALA A 69 20.44 -14.11 47.51
N ALA A 70 20.56 -13.24 48.52
CA ALA A 70 21.33 -13.48 49.74
C ALA A 70 20.54 -14.26 50.82
N CYS A 71 19.24 -14.46 50.64
CA CYS A 71 18.36 -15.10 51.63
C CYS A 71 17.93 -16.52 51.23
N ASP A 72 17.33 -17.22 52.19
CA ASP A 72 16.52 -18.43 51.97
C ASP A 72 15.01 -18.08 51.98
N GLY A 73 14.20 -19.00 51.45
CA GLY A 73 12.77 -18.81 51.23
C GLY A 73 12.49 -17.78 50.15
N ILE A 74 13.29 -17.80 49.07
CA ILE A 74 13.32 -16.77 48.03
C ILE A 74 11.95 -16.59 47.40
N GLN A 75 11.25 -17.69 47.07
CA GLN A 75 9.91 -17.64 46.47
C GLN A 75 8.92 -16.80 47.29
N LYS A 76 8.81 -17.06 48.61
CA LYS A 76 7.86 -16.35 49.47
C LYS A 76 8.22 -14.86 49.61
N ARG A 77 9.52 -14.55 49.70
CA ARG A 77 10.01 -13.17 49.79
C ARG A 77 9.82 -12.40 48.49
N MET A 78 10.03 -13.06 47.35
CA MET A 78 9.80 -12.49 46.01
C MET A 78 8.32 -12.14 45.81
N VAL A 79 7.39 -13.03 46.19
CA VAL A 79 5.94 -12.77 46.14
C VAL A 79 5.57 -11.56 47.00
N ARG A 80 6.14 -11.48 48.21
CA ARG A 80 5.94 -10.34 49.11
C ARG A 80 6.48 -9.03 48.50
N ALA A 81 7.69 -9.04 47.95
CA ALA A 81 8.29 -7.86 47.32
C ALA A 81 7.43 -7.36 46.14
N CYS A 82 6.89 -8.26 45.31
CA CYS A 82 5.95 -7.90 44.26
C CYS A 82 4.68 -7.27 44.83
N SER A 83 4.11 -7.89 45.88
CA SER A 83 2.86 -7.44 46.52
C SER A 83 3.00 -6.08 47.19
N ASP A 84 4.15 -5.82 47.82
CA ASP A 84 4.49 -4.54 48.45
C ASP A 84 4.62 -3.43 47.39
N ALA A 85 5.12 -3.77 46.19
CA ALA A 85 5.18 -2.89 45.03
C ALA A 85 3.87 -2.80 44.21
N GLY A 86 2.78 -3.42 44.68
CA GLY A 86 1.45 -3.32 44.08
C GLY A 86 1.04 -4.47 43.15
N LEU A 87 1.93 -5.42 42.84
CA LEU A 87 1.62 -6.57 42.01
C LEU A 87 1.33 -7.80 42.88
N ASP A 88 0.07 -8.21 42.98
CA ASP A 88 -0.32 -9.49 43.59
C ASP A 88 -0.08 -10.65 42.61
N PRO A 89 0.98 -11.46 42.77
CA PRO A 89 1.31 -12.50 41.80
C PRO A 89 0.25 -13.61 41.72
N ASP A 90 -0.46 -13.86 42.82
CA ASP A 90 -1.44 -14.96 42.88
C ASP A 90 -2.71 -14.68 42.08
N ALA A 91 -3.06 -13.39 41.93
CA ALA A 91 -4.17 -12.91 41.12
C ALA A 91 -3.74 -12.48 39.72
N PHE A 92 -2.55 -11.88 39.58
CA PHE A 92 -2.09 -11.28 38.33
C PHE A 92 -1.67 -12.31 37.28
N PHE A 93 -0.93 -13.34 37.68
CA PHE A 93 -0.47 -14.39 36.77
C PHE A 93 -1.56 -15.44 36.57
N GLU A 94 -1.83 -15.77 35.31
CA GLU A 94 -2.97 -16.58 34.92
C GLU A 94 -2.72 -18.07 35.19
N LYS A 95 -3.48 -18.64 36.13
CA LYS A 95 -3.44 -20.07 36.46
C LYS A 95 -4.28 -20.90 35.48
N GLY A 96 -5.05 -20.31 34.57
CA GLY A 96 -5.83 -21.05 33.58
C GLY A 96 -7.07 -21.75 34.16
N PRO A 97 -7.78 -22.58 33.36
CA PRO A 97 -9.22 -22.88 33.47
C PRO A 97 -9.78 -23.54 34.75
N GLU A 98 -8.98 -23.87 35.76
CA GLU A 98 -9.49 -24.53 36.98
C GLU A 98 -9.06 -23.88 38.29
N GLY A 99 -8.15 -22.89 38.29
CA GLY A 99 -7.70 -22.20 39.51
C GLY A 99 -7.00 -23.07 40.57
N THR A 100 -7.10 -24.40 40.49
CA THR A 100 -6.58 -25.39 41.44
C THR A 100 -5.34 -26.10 40.88
N ARG A 101 -4.33 -25.32 40.47
CA ARG A 101 -3.02 -25.90 40.16
C ARG A 101 -2.32 -26.29 41.46
N ILE A 102 -1.77 -27.50 41.51
CA ILE A 102 -0.85 -27.90 42.58
C ILE A 102 0.55 -27.53 42.09
N LEU A 103 1.02 -26.35 42.49
CA LEU A 103 2.29 -25.81 42.00
C LEU A 103 3.46 -26.37 42.84
N PRO A 104 4.55 -26.83 42.19
CA PRO A 104 5.75 -27.24 42.92
C PRO A 104 6.36 -26.03 43.66
N ALA A 105 6.93 -26.28 44.85
CA ALA A 105 7.69 -25.25 45.54
C ALA A 105 8.98 -24.98 44.77
N LEU A 106 9.32 -23.70 44.59
CA LEU A 106 10.49 -23.31 43.81
C LEU A 106 11.75 -23.47 44.66
N PRO A 107 12.79 -24.18 44.17
CA PRO A 107 14.00 -24.38 44.96
C PRO A 107 14.82 -23.09 45.01
N ASP A 108 15.40 -22.77 46.17
CA ASP A 108 16.14 -21.50 46.35
C ASP A 108 17.42 -21.43 45.50
N ILE A 109 18.12 -22.56 45.31
CA ILE A 109 19.39 -22.60 44.54
C ILE A 109 19.23 -22.09 43.09
N PRO A 110 18.35 -22.65 42.24
CA PRO A 110 18.15 -22.14 40.88
C PRO A 110 17.58 -20.72 40.88
N LEU A 111 16.68 -20.37 41.81
CA LEU A 111 16.14 -19.00 41.90
C LEU A 111 17.25 -17.98 42.18
N ARG A 112 18.17 -18.30 43.10
CA ARG A 112 19.32 -17.46 43.44
C ARG A 112 20.22 -17.20 42.24
N GLU A 113 20.53 -18.26 41.47
CA GLU A 113 21.36 -18.14 40.26
C GLU A 113 20.67 -17.32 39.16
N ILE A 114 19.36 -17.52 38.99
CA ILE A 114 18.56 -16.76 38.03
C ILE A 114 18.55 -15.28 38.41
N ILE A 115 18.19 -14.97 39.66
CA ILE A 115 18.14 -13.59 40.18
C ILE A 115 19.49 -12.89 39.98
N ARG A 116 20.60 -13.52 40.39
CA ARG A 116 21.94 -12.93 40.25
C ARG A 116 22.29 -12.57 38.82
N GLY A 117 21.96 -13.45 37.87
CA GLY A 117 22.26 -13.13 36.47
C GLY A 117 21.21 -12.26 35.79
N MET A 118 19.98 -12.15 36.31
CA MET A 118 18.98 -11.17 35.86
C MET A 118 19.27 -9.76 36.38
N ASP A 119 19.96 -9.63 37.52
CA ASP A 119 20.38 -8.36 38.14
C ASP A 119 21.75 -7.86 37.63
N GLN A 120 22.27 -8.47 36.57
CA GLN A 120 23.50 -8.00 35.91
C GLN A 120 23.23 -6.72 35.10
N PRO A 121 24.17 -5.76 35.06
CA PRO A 121 24.01 -4.51 34.31
C PRO A 121 23.73 -4.71 32.81
N GLU A 122 24.27 -5.78 32.24
CA GLU A 122 24.14 -6.11 30.81
C GLU A 122 22.72 -6.54 30.42
N ILE A 123 21.90 -6.96 31.40
CA ILE A 123 20.53 -7.40 31.15
C ILE A 123 19.61 -6.18 31.15
N PRO A 124 19.04 -5.79 29.99
CA PRO A 124 18.30 -4.55 29.87
C PRO A 124 16.94 -4.66 30.58
N PRO A 125 16.68 -3.87 31.64
CA PRO A 125 15.34 -3.74 32.20
C PRO A 125 14.36 -3.18 31.15
N PRO A 126 13.15 -3.77 31.02
CA PRO A 126 12.04 -3.14 30.29
C PRO A 126 11.74 -1.73 30.82
N VAL A 127 11.15 -0.88 29.98
CA VAL A 127 10.84 0.54 30.26
C VAL A 127 12.08 1.44 30.22
N SER A 128 13.09 1.17 31.04
CA SER A 128 14.25 2.08 31.18
C SER A 128 15.35 1.88 30.13
N CYS A 129 15.62 0.65 29.70
CA CYS A 129 16.68 0.34 28.74
C CYS A 129 16.19 -0.31 27.45
N LEU A 130 14.95 -0.81 27.43
CA LEU A 130 14.36 -1.50 26.28
C LEU A 130 12.97 -0.92 25.98
N MET A 131 12.76 -0.50 24.73
CA MET A 131 11.46 -0.03 24.26
C MET A 131 10.41 -1.12 24.44
N LEU A 132 9.21 -0.75 24.91
CA LEU A 132 8.19 -1.75 25.20
C LEU A 132 7.77 -2.58 23.98
N GLU A 133 7.73 -2.02 22.77
CA GLU A 133 7.44 -2.79 21.56
C GLU A 133 8.47 -3.89 21.31
N GLU A 134 9.74 -3.61 21.60
CA GLU A 134 10.80 -4.59 21.52
C GLU A 134 10.68 -5.62 22.65
N PHE A 135 10.33 -5.19 23.86
CA PHE A 135 10.05 -6.11 24.96
C PHE A 135 8.88 -7.07 24.65
N VAL A 136 7.80 -6.60 24.03
CA VAL A 136 6.71 -7.47 23.57
C VAL A 136 7.24 -8.48 22.54
N ALA A 137 8.08 -8.04 21.61
CA ALA A 137 8.68 -8.93 20.61
C ALA A 137 9.58 -10.00 21.27
N VAL A 138 10.34 -9.64 22.31
CA VAL A 138 11.11 -10.59 23.13
C VAL A 138 10.18 -11.61 23.78
N LEU A 139 9.08 -11.18 24.40
CA LEU A 139 8.12 -12.08 25.03
C LEU A 139 7.40 -12.99 24.02
N GLU A 140 7.02 -12.46 22.85
CA GLU A 140 6.48 -13.28 21.75
C GLU A 140 7.44 -14.41 21.37
N LEU A 141 8.73 -14.08 21.17
CA LEU A 141 9.76 -15.06 20.83
C LEU A 141 10.00 -16.06 21.96
N PHE A 142 10.14 -15.58 23.20
CA PHE A 142 10.33 -16.40 24.40
C PHE A 142 9.19 -17.40 24.61
N LEU A 143 7.96 -17.00 24.32
CA LEU A 143 6.76 -17.82 24.49
C LEU A 143 6.43 -18.68 23.25
N LYS A 144 7.21 -18.64 22.16
CA LYS A 144 7.00 -19.56 21.01
C LYS A 144 7.20 -21.02 21.36
N THR A 145 7.93 -21.31 22.43
CA THR A 145 8.18 -22.68 22.90
C THR A 145 7.55 -22.95 24.25
N ARG A 146 7.15 -24.20 24.45
CA ARG A 146 6.72 -24.76 25.73
C ARG A 146 7.73 -25.81 26.20
N LEU A 147 7.87 -25.91 27.52
CA LEU A 147 8.67 -26.93 28.16
C LEU A 147 7.84 -28.21 28.31
N GLN A 148 8.44 -29.35 28.00
CA GLN A 148 7.89 -30.67 28.24
C GLN A 148 8.88 -31.48 29.09
N ALA A 149 8.40 -32.04 30.19
CA ALA A 149 9.18 -32.97 30.99
C ALA A 149 9.42 -34.27 30.18
N ALA A 150 10.66 -34.76 30.22
CA ALA A 150 11.07 -35.99 29.53
C ALA A 150 11.76 -36.95 30.50
N GLU A 151 11.85 -38.22 30.11
CA GLU A 151 12.48 -39.26 30.92
C GLU A 151 13.91 -38.88 31.35
N GLY A 152 14.28 -39.32 32.56
CA GLY A 152 15.61 -39.07 33.11
C GLY A 152 15.86 -37.62 33.54
N SER A 153 14.82 -36.92 33.99
CA SER A 153 14.89 -35.52 34.44
C SER A 153 15.29 -34.52 33.35
N ARG A 154 14.96 -34.81 32.09
CA ARG A 154 15.25 -33.94 30.94
C ARG A 154 14.09 -32.99 30.68
N VAL A 155 14.38 -31.87 30.04
CA VAL A 155 13.39 -30.88 29.60
C VAL A 155 13.58 -30.67 28.11
N ASN A 156 12.50 -30.88 27.34
CA ASN A 156 12.47 -30.59 25.92
C ASN A 156 11.76 -29.26 25.68
N ARG A 157 12.28 -28.44 24.75
CA ARG A 157 11.55 -27.30 24.21
C ARG A 157 10.78 -27.75 22.97
N VAL A 158 9.47 -27.59 22.99
CA VAL A 158 8.59 -27.91 21.87
C VAL A 158 7.94 -26.62 21.39
N GLY A 159 7.97 -26.36 20.09
CA GLY A 159 7.28 -25.20 19.52
C GLY A 159 5.78 -25.30 19.77
N LYS A 160 5.11 -24.19 20.12
CA LYS A 160 3.64 -24.10 20.21
C LYS A 160 2.97 -24.59 18.91
N SER A 161 3.65 -24.38 17.77
CA SER A 161 3.27 -24.82 16.42
C SER A 161 3.32 -26.33 16.19
N ALA A 162 4.21 -27.06 16.86
CA ALA A 162 4.35 -28.51 16.69
C ALA A 162 3.25 -29.29 17.44
N MET A 163 2.59 -28.67 18.43
CA MET A 163 1.61 -29.37 19.25
C MET A 163 0.16 -29.07 18.91
N LEU A 164 -0.28 -27.83 18.60
CA LEU A 164 -1.71 -27.55 18.33
C LEU A 164 -2.04 -26.10 17.89
N TYR A 165 -1.08 -25.21 17.61
CA TYR A 165 -1.42 -23.83 17.23
C TYR A 165 -0.34 -23.23 16.33
N THR A 166 -0.59 -23.19 15.02
CA THR A 166 0.27 -22.48 14.08
C THR A 166 -0.05 -20.98 14.14
N GLY A 167 0.51 -20.29 15.14
CA GLY A 167 0.61 -18.83 15.16
C GLY A 167 1.60 -18.32 14.11
N THR A 168 1.81 -17.01 14.05
CA THR A 168 2.82 -16.40 13.17
C THR A 168 4.24 -16.83 13.56
N VAL A 169 5.12 -17.01 12.58
CA VAL A 169 6.53 -17.38 12.79
C VAL A 169 7.38 -16.17 13.16
N ASP A 170 6.90 -14.96 12.92
CA ASP A 170 7.58 -13.72 13.28
C ASP A 170 6.57 -12.67 13.81
N VAL A 171 7.11 -11.62 14.42
CA VAL A 171 6.38 -10.50 15.01
C VAL A 171 5.99 -9.50 13.90
N PRO A 172 4.71 -9.12 13.78
CA PRO A 172 4.26 -8.13 12.80
C PRO A 172 5.09 -6.84 12.84
N PRO A 173 5.51 -6.28 11.69
CA PRO A 173 6.22 -5.00 11.66
C PRO A 173 5.40 -3.89 12.34
N GLN A 174 6.07 -2.98 13.05
CA GLN A 174 5.39 -1.94 13.82
C GLN A 174 4.52 -1.01 12.95
N GLY A 175 4.92 -0.79 11.69
CA GLY A 175 4.12 -0.04 10.72
C GLY A 175 2.74 -0.66 10.45
N PHE A 176 2.65 -1.99 10.48
CA PHE A 176 1.43 -2.75 10.22
C PHE A 176 0.50 -2.62 11.44
N VAL A 177 1.06 -2.82 12.63
CA VAL A 177 0.35 -2.68 13.92
C VAL A 177 -0.20 -1.26 14.07
N ARG A 178 0.61 -0.24 13.80
CA ARG A 178 0.19 1.16 13.85
C ARG A 178 -0.93 1.47 12.87
N TYR A 179 -0.87 0.93 11.65
CA TYR A 179 -1.95 1.11 10.67
C TYR A 179 -3.26 0.52 11.18
N VAL A 180 -3.24 -0.73 11.66
CA VAL A 180 -4.41 -1.41 12.23
C VAL A 180 -5.05 -0.58 13.35
N VAL A 181 -4.24 -0.10 14.30
CA VAL A 181 -4.72 0.70 15.44
C VAL A 181 -5.26 2.07 15.00
N ASN A 182 -4.57 2.76 14.09
CA ASN A 182 -5.01 4.07 13.59
C ASN A 182 -6.37 3.95 12.88
N GLU A 183 -6.55 2.91 12.06
CA GLU A 183 -7.79 2.67 11.32
C GLU A 183 -8.96 2.28 12.24
N ALA A 184 -8.68 1.52 13.30
CA ALA A 184 -9.63 1.19 14.36
C ALA A 184 -10.12 2.41 15.13
N THR A 185 -9.21 3.33 15.45
CA THR A 185 -9.47 4.50 16.31
C THR A 185 -9.91 5.76 15.57
N GLY A 186 -9.79 5.79 14.23
CA GLY A 186 -10.08 6.98 13.40
C GLY A 186 -11.51 7.53 13.52
N GLY A 187 -12.51 6.67 13.76
CA GLY A 187 -13.89 7.11 14.03
C GLY A 187 -14.18 7.38 15.52
N ILE A 188 -13.51 6.63 16.39
CA ILE A 188 -13.70 6.65 17.84
C ILE A 188 -13.15 7.95 18.45
N THR A 189 -11.99 8.39 17.99
CA THR A 189 -11.29 9.58 18.51
C THR A 189 -11.97 10.90 18.17
N SER A 190 -12.94 10.91 17.24
CA SER A 190 -13.74 12.10 16.93
C SER A 190 -14.65 12.53 18.09
N GLY A 191 -15.06 11.57 18.93
CA GLY A 191 -15.88 11.79 20.13
C GLY A 191 -15.16 12.52 21.28
N PHE A 192 -13.83 12.57 21.26
CA PHE A 192 -13.03 13.30 22.27
C PHE A 192 -13.17 14.84 22.16
N THR A 193 -13.89 15.34 21.17
CA THR A 193 -14.21 16.77 20.99
C THR A 193 -15.57 17.18 21.59
N GLY A 194 -16.40 16.23 22.04
CA GLY A 194 -17.75 16.47 22.57
C GLY A 194 -17.94 16.20 24.07
N VAL A 195 -19.06 16.68 24.63
CA VAL A 195 -19.44 16.56 26.06
C VAL A 195 -19.68 15.09 26.49
N ASN A 196 -19.86 14.17 25.54
CA ASN A 196 -19.92 12.73 25.78
C ASN A 196 -18.55 12.08 25.58
N LYS A 197 -17.84 11.83 26.68
CA LYS A 197 -16.64 10.99 26.72
C LYS A 197 -17.04 9.53 26.47
N SER A 198 -17.16 9.11 25.21
CA SER A 198 -17.43 7.69 24.93
C SER A 198 -16.21 6.85 25.31
N GLU A 199 -16.36 5.98 26.32
CA GLU A 199 -15.38 4.95 26.65
C GLU A 199 -15.13 4.10 25.40
N SER A 200 -13.91 4.18 24.87
CA SER A 200 -13.53 3.50 23.64
C SER A 200 -13.14 2.06 23.96
N ARG A 201 -13.92 1.07 23.50
CA ARG A 201 -13.67 -0.34 23.83
C ARG A 201 -13.11 -1.09 22.63
N ILE A 202 -11.83 -1.41 22.70
CA ILE A 202 -11.06 -2.10 21.65
C ILE A 202 -10.70 -3.50 22.15
N LEU A 203 -11.04 -4.52 21.36
CA LEU A 203 -10.77 -5.93 21.66
C LEU A 203 -9.69 -6.50 20.74
N ASP A 204 -8.75 -7.26 21.29
CA ASP A 204 -7.98 -8.27 20.55
C ASP A 204 -8.35 -9.69 21.07
N PRO A 205 -9.08 -10.50 20.28
CA PRO A 205 -9.58 -11.80 20.73
C PRO A 205 -8.51 -12.92 20.71
N ALA A 206 -7.31 -12.64 20.21
CA ALA A 206 -6.17 -13.57 20.20
C ALA A 206 -4.89 -12.78 20.46
N CYS A 207 -4.80 -12.18 21.65
CA CYS A 207 -3.91 -11.05 21.89
C CYS A 207 -2.44 -11.41 22.02
N GLY A 208 -2.07 -12.69 22.13
CA GLY A 208 -0.69 -13.11 22.37
C GLY A 208 -0.12 -12.42 23.61
N SER A 209 1.12 -11.93 23.52
CA SER A 209 1.74 -11.13 24.59
C SER A 209 1.33 -9.65 24.58
N GLY A 210 0.32 -9.27 23.77
CA GLY A 210 -0.35 -7.98 23.85
C GLY A 210 0.17 -6.90 22.90
N LEU A 211 0.81 -7.24 21.78
CA LEU A 211 1.40 -6.27 20.84
C LEU A 211 0.38 -5.23 20.32
N PHE A 212 -0.77 -5.69 19.84
CA PHE A 212 -1.82 -4.80 19.35
C PHE A 212 -2.49 -4.02 20.49
N LEU A 213 -2.61 -4.62 21.68
CA LEU A 213 -3.15 -3.97 22.87
C LEU A 213 -2.24 -2.84 23.37
N LEU A 214 -0.93 -3.07 23.42
CA LEU A 214 0.07 -2.04 23.74
C LEU A 214 -0.05 -0.86 22.78
N ALA A 215 -0.08 -1.15 21.47
CA ALA A 215 -0.19 -0.13 20.45
C ALA A 215 -1.51 0.65 20.55
N ALA A 216 -2.63 -0.04 20.81
CA ALA A 216 -3.93 0.58 21.02
C ALA A 216 -3.96 1.47 22.27
N TYR A 217 -3.45 0.97 23.40
CA TYR A 217 -3.36 1.71 24.65
C TYR A 217 -2.57 3.01 24.46
N ARG A 218 -1.34 2.93 23.94
CA ARG A 218 -0.51 4.11 23.68
C ARG A 218 -1.13 5.09 22.70
N HIS A 219 -1.80 4.60 21.65
CA HIS A 219 -2.50 5.46 20.71
C HIS A 219 -3.65 6.23 21.39
N LEU A 220 -4.44 5.56 22.23
CA LEU A 220 -5.52 6.18 22.98
C LEU A 220 -5.00 7.18 24.01
N VAL A 221 -3.90 6.86 24.72
CA VAL A 221 -3.22 7.77 25.65
C VAL A 221 -2.82 9.04 24.91
N HIS A 222 -2.05 8.92 23.83
CA HIS A 222 -1.56 10.05 23.05
C HIS A 222 -2.69 10.93 22.46
N LYS A 223 -3.80 10.30 22.05
CA LYS A 223 -4.97 11.03 21.56
C LYS A 223 -5.68 11.75 22.70
N ARG A 224 -6.02 11.06 23.79
CA ARG A 224 -6.81 11.64 24.88
C ARG A 224 -6.03 12.71 25.64
N THR A 225 -4.72 12.54 25.89
CA THR A 225 -3.90 13.58 26.53
C THR A 225 -3.74 14.84 25.67
N ARG A 226 -3.75 14.71 24.34
CA ARG A 226 -3.76 15.87 23.43
C ARG A 226 -5.09 16.64 23.41
N PHE A 227 -6.21 15.94 23.63
CA PHE A 227 -7.55 16.55 23.59
C PHE A 227 -8.11 16.91 24.97
N ALA A 228 -7.62 16.29 26.03
CA ALA A 228 -7.92 16.66 27.39
C ALA A 228 -7.34 18.06 27.63
N GLY A 229 -8.20 19.08 27.70
CA GLY A 229 -7.82 20.36 28.27
C GLY A 229 -7.36 20.20 29.74
N HIS A 230 -7.01 21.31 30.39
CA HIS A 230 -6.49 21.39 31.77
C HIS A 230 -7.41 20.83 32.89
N GLN A 231 -8.47 20.06 32.58
CA GLN A 231 -9.50 19.60 33.52
C GLN A 231 -9.36 18.13 33.98
N GLU A 232 -8.69 17.24 33.24
CA GLU A 232 -8.43 15.86 33.70
C GLU A 232 -6.98 15.72 34.20
N GLN A 233 -6.78 15.04 35.33
CA GLN A 233 -5.44 14.62 35.73
C GLN A 233 -4.95 13.52 34.78
N VAL A 234 -3.77 13.70 34.21
CA VAL A 234 -3.20 12.73 33.25
C VAL A 234 -3.12 11.33 33.85
N GLN A 235 -2.80 11.22 35.15
CA GLN A 235 -2.73 9.93 35.84
C GLN A 235 -4.08 9.17 35.86
N ASP A 236 -5.20 9.89 35.98
CA ASP A 236 -6.53 9.29 35.92
C ASP A 236 -6.84 8.80 34.51
N VAL A 237 -6.42 9.55 33.48
CA VAL A 237 -6.57 9.15 32.07
C VAL A 237 -5.80 7.87 31.78
N LEU A 238 -4.54 7.77 32.23
CA LEU A 238 -3.71 6.58 32.04
C LEU A 238 -4.35 5.35 32.70
N ARG A 239 -4.80 5.50 33.96
CA ARG A 239 -5.46 4.43 34.71
C ARG A 239 -6.77 3.99 34.05
N ASP A 240 -7.60 4.94 33.63
CA ASP A 240 -8.89 4.68 32.98
C ASP A 240 -8.70 3.91 31.67
N LEU A 241 -7.79 4.37 30.80
CA LEU A 241 -7.52 3.71 29.53
C LEU A 241 -6.95 2.29 29.73
N ALA A 242 -6.02 2.13 30.68
CA ALA A 242 -5.41 0.84 30.99
C ALA A 242 -6.41 -0.15 31.58
N GLY A 243 -7.44 0.31 32.29
CA GLY A 243 -8.42 -0.53 32.98
C GLY A 243 -9.75 -0.74 32.25
N ARG A 244 -10.10 0.09 31.26
CA ARG A 244 -11.47 0.11 30.69
C ARG A 244 -11.54 0.28 29.16
N SER A 245 -10.41 0.41 28.46
CA SER A 245 -10.43 0.71 27.01
C SER A 245 -9.83 -0.38 26.10
N VAL A 246 -8.83 -1.14 26.59
CA VAL A 246 -8.22 -2.23 25.83
C VAL A 246 -8.53 -3.57 26.48
N PHE A 247 -9.09 -4.49 25.69
CA PHE A 247 -9.55 -5.79 26.14
C PHE A 247 -8.86 -6.88 25.33
N GLY A 248 -8.51 -7.99 25.99
CA GLY A 248 -7.74 -9.05 25.36
C GLY A 248 -8.20 -10.43 25.79
N THR A 249 -8.17 -11.38 24.87
CA THR A 249 -8.27 -12.80 25.21
C THR A 249 -7.18 -13.60 24.53
N ASP A 250 -6.64 -14.60 25.23
CA ASP A 250 -5.79 -15.61 24.63
C ASP A 250 -6.04 -16.96 25.31
N ILE A 251 -5.87 -18.05 24.56
CA ILE A 251 -6.03 -19.40 25.11
C ILE A 251 -4.84 -19.83 25.97
N ASP A 252 -3.68 -19.21 25.77
CA ASP A 252 -2.42 -19.47 26.45
C ASP A 252 -2.30 -18.63 27.73
N PRO A 253 -2.30 -19.25 28.92
CA PRO A 253 -2.22 -18.50 30.18
C PRO A 253 -0.89 -17.74 30.33
N GLU A 254 0.21 -18.26 29.76
CA GLU A 254 1.49 -17.58 29.75
C GLU A 254 1.47 -16.31 28.87
N SER A 255 0.85 -16.36 27.68
CA SER A 255 0.60 -15.18 26.84
C SER A 255 -0.25 -14.12 27.57
N VAL A 256 -1.35 -14.52 28.23
CA VAL A 256 -2.20 -13.62 29.03
C VAL A 256 -1.40 -12.93 30.13
N SER A 257 -0.57 -13.69 30.84
CA SER A 257 0.32 -13.18 31.87
C SER A 257 1.32 -12.15 31.32
N ALA A 258 1.92 -12.45 30.17
CA ALA A 258 2.82 -11.53 29.46
C ALA A 258 2.10 -10.25 29.02
N ALA A 259 0.90 -10.36 28.42
CA ALA A 259 0.10 -9.21 28.01
C ALA A 259 -0.26 -8.29 29.18
N ARG A 260 -0.63 -8.86 30.33
CA ARG A 260 -0.85 -8.09 31.57
C ARG A 260 0.44 -7.38 32.00
N THR A 261 1.59 -8.04 32.00
CA THR A 261 2.89 -7.41 32.34
C THR A 261 3.24 -6.26 31.40
N VAL A 262 3.07 -6.45 30.10
CA VAL A 262 3.34 -5.43 29.07
C VAL A 262 2.48 -4.20 29.29
N LEU A 263 1.16 -4.37 29.51
CA LEU A 263 0.26 -3.25 29.74
C LEU A 263 0.52 -2.54 31.08
N LEU A 264 0.91 -3.28 32.12
CA LEU A 264 1.31 -2.68 33.40
C LEU A 264 2.58 -1.83 33.25
N PHE A 265 3.58 -2.33 32.52
CA PHE A 265 4.77 -1.56 32.18
C PHE A 265 4.46 -0.37 31.28
N ALA A 266 3.52 -0.50 30.34
CA ALA A 266 3.07 0.64 29.54
C ALA A 266 2.44 1.73 30.39
N PHE A 267 1.64 1.37 31.40
CA PHE A 267 1.11 2.34 32.36
C PHE A 267 2.23 3.05 33.15
N ILE A 268 3.24 2.33 33.60
CA ILE A 268 4.38 2.90 34.35
C ILE A 268 5.22 3.83 33.48
N ASP A 269 5.51 3.40 32.24
CA ASP A 269 6.28 4.15 31.26
C ASP A 269 5.58 5.44 30.87
N GLU A 270 4.29 5.37 30.50
CA GLU A 270 3.50 6.55 30.15
C GLU A 270 3.34 7.52 31.34
N SER A 271 3.23 7.02 32.57
CA SER A 271 3.19 7.88 33.77
C SER A 271 4.50 8.66 33.91
N SER A 272 5.63 7.97 33.77
CA SER A 272 6.97 8.56 33.82
C SER A 272 7.17 9.61 32.72
N MET A 273 6.74 9.32 31.49
CA MET A 273 6.83 10.23 30.34
C MET A 273 5.89 11.45 30.43
N SER A 274 4.76 11.31 31.12
CA SER A 274 3.73 12.36 31.23
C SER A 274 4.03 13.45 32.27
N GLY A 275 5.12 13.30 33.04
CA GLY A 275 5.50 14.24 34.10
C GLY A 275 4.71 14.09 35.41
N THR A 276 3.84 13.07 35.52
CA THR A 276 3.17 12.72 36.78
C THR A 276 4.09 11.99 37.77
N GLY A 277 5.25 11.53 37.31
CA GLY A 277 6.23 10.79 38.08
C GLY A 277 5.98 9.29 38.08
N ILE A 278 6.72 8.59 38.94
CA ILE A 278 6.62 7.13 39.09
C ILE A 278 5.31 6.80 39.84
N PRO A 279 4.47 5.89 39.33
CA PRO A 279 3.23 5.52 40.01
C PRO A 279 3.48 4.94 41.41
N SER A 280 2.57 5.25 42.35
CA SER A 280 2.63 4.65 43.68
C SER A 280 2.27 3.16 43.64
N PRO A 281 2.68 2.36 44.65
CA PRO A 281 2.28 0.96 44.74
C PRO A 281 0.76 0.74 44.71
N ASP A 282 -0.03 1.66 45.25
CA ASP A 282 -1.50 1.58 45.20
C ASP A 282 -2.05 1.80 43.79
N GLN A 283 -1.47 2.73 43.03
CA GLN A 283 -1.83 2.94 41.63
C GLN A 283 -1.45 1.73 40.76
N ILE A 284 -0.27 1.16 40.98
CA ILE A 284 0.16 -0.09 40.33
C ILE A 284 -0.83 -1.21 40.69
N ARG A 285 -1.26 -1.30 41.95
CA ARG A 285 -2.23 -2.29 42.43
C ARG A 285 -3.58 -2.17 41.75
N ASP A 286 -4.10 -0.96 41.58
CA ASP A 286 -5.39 -0.73 40.93
C ASP A 286 -5.37 -1.10 39.45
N VAL A 287 -4.31 -0.72 38.73
CA VAL A 287 -4.14 -1.10 37.32
C VAL A 287 -3.92 -2.60 37.19
N SER A 288 -3.05 -3.18 38.00
CA SER A 288 -2.80 -4.63 38.05
C SER A 288 -4.09 -5.44 38.25
N LYS A 289 -4.94 -5.04 39.20
CA LYS A 289 -6.27 -5.66 39.42
C LYS A 289 -7.25 -5.43 38.27
N SER A 290 -7.15 -4.33 37.56
CA SER A 290 -8.03 -4.06 36.41
C SER A 290 -7.64 -4.92 35.22
N LEU A 291 -6.34 -5.09 34.98
CA LEU A 291 -5.79 -5.92 33.90
C LEU A 291 -6.22 -7.40 34.01
N THR A 292 -6.42 -7.93 35.22
CA THR A 292 -6.94 -9.31 35.39
C THR A 292 -8.38 -9.48 34.94
N LYS A 293 -9.16 -8.40 34.90
CA LYS A 293 -10.57 -8.40 34.48
C LYS A 293 -10.74 -8.20 32.98
N ILE A 294 -9.84 -7.45 32.34
CA ILE A 294 -9.96 -7.07 30.92
C ILE A 294 -9.09 -7.90 29.98
N ILE A 295 -8.00 -8.49 30.49
CA ILE A 295 -7.17 -9.45 29.75
C ILE A 295 -7.44 -10.84 30.34
N ARG A 296 -8.19 -11.68 29.62
CA ARG A 296 -8.72 -12.94 30.17
C ARG A 296 -8.24 -14.16 29.39
N CYS A 297 -8.07 -15.27 30.10
CA CYS A 297 -7.68 -16.53 29.50
C CYS A 297 -8.87 -17.36 29.06
N GLY A 298 -8.82 -17.85 27.83
CA GLY A 298 -9.89 -18.66 27.25
C GLY A 298 -9.81 -18.76 25.74
N ASN A 299 -10.48 -19.77 25.21
CA ASN A 299 -10.66 -20.00 23.80
C ASN A 299 -11.79 -19.11 23.28
N ALA A 300 -11.40 -17.99 22.68
CA ALA A 300 -12.30 -17.01 22.08
C ALA A 300 -13.36 -17.58 21.12
N LEU A 301 -13.11 -18.74 20.52
CA LEU A 301 -13.99 -19.35 19.53
C LEU A 301 -14.94 -20.43 20.09
N VAL A 302 -14.65 -20.98 21.27
CA VAL A 302 -15.39 -22.12 21.82
C VAL A 302 -16.01 -21.72 23.15
N ALA A 303 -17.34 -21.80 23.25
CA ALA A 303 -18.09 -21.49 24.45
C ALA A 303 -18.29 -22.75 25.33
N PRO A 304 -18.75 -22.59 26.59
CA PRO A 304 -18.94 -23.72 27.50
C PRO A 304 -19.95 -24.77 27.03
N ASP A 305 -20.85 -24.40 26.11
CA ASP A 305 -21.82 -25.27 25.45
C ASP A 305 -21.17 -26.41 24.64
N TYR A 306 -19.88 -26.30 24.29
CA TYR A 306 -19.07 -27.39 23.74
C TYR A 306 -19.19 -28.70 24.54
N PHE A 307 -19.42 -28.60 25.85
CA PHE A 307 -19.52 -29.74 26.74
C PHE A 307 -20.95 -30.26 26.95
N ILE A 308 -21.98 -29.63 26.38
CA ILE A 308 -23.36 -30.09 26.48
C ILE A 308 -23.53 -31.42 25.75
N GLY A 309 -24.19 -32.39 26.39
CA GLY A 309 -24.41 -33.73 25.81
C GLY A 309 -23.16 -34.61 25.72
N ARG A 310 -21.99 -34.10 26.09
CA ARG A 310 -20.74 -34.86 26.23
C ARG A 310 -20.58 -35.25 27.70
N PRO A 311 -20.34 -36.52 28.05
CA PRO A 311 -20.20 -36.91 29.45
C PRO A 311 -19.06 -36.13 30.10
N VAL A 312 -19.41 -35.22 31.02
CA VAL A 312 -18.45 -34.49 31.83
C VAL A 312 -18.57 -34.93 33.29
N PHE A 313 -17.73 -35.89 33.65
CA PHE A 313 -17.45 -36.36 35.02
C PHE A 313 -15.92 -36.54 35.11
N PRO A 314 -15.28 -36.63 36.30
CA PRO A 314 -13.94 -36.08 36.60
C PRO A 314 -12.75 -36.59 35.75
N PHE A 315 -12.98 -37.53 34.85
CA PHE A 315 -12.01 -38.10 33.91
C PHE A 315 -11.61 -37.18 32.74
N ASN A 316 -12.22 -35.99 32.56
CA ASN A 316 -11.93 -35.09 31.42
C ASN A 316 -11.28 -33.73 31.76
N ALA A 317 -10.72 -33.54 32.97
CA ALA A 317 -10.06 -32.29 33.36
C ALA A 317 -8.94 -31.87 32.38
N ALA A 318 -8.19 -32.83 31.83
CA ALA A 318 -7.19 -32.58 30.80
C ALA A 318 -7.81 -32.03 29.49
N GLU A 319 -8.97 -32.52 29.08
CA GLU A 319 -9.69 -32.02 27.91
C GLU A 319 -10.27 -30.62 28.16
N ARG A 320 -10.87 -30.39 29.34
CA ARG A 320 -11.33 -29.05 29.75
C ARG A 320 -10.21 -28.02 29.71
N ARG A 321 -9.02 -28.35 30.21
CA ARG A 321 -7.84 -27.48 30.12
C ARG A 321 -7.38 -27.24 28.69
N LYS A 322 -7.50 -28.24 27.82
CA LYS A 322 -7.11 -28.14 26.40
C LYS A 322 -8.09 -27.31 25.57
N VAL A 323 -9.39 -27.44 25.84
CA VAL A 323 -10.46 -26.69 25.16
C VAL A 323 -10.54 -25.27 25.68
N ASN A 324 -10.43 -25.11 27.01
CA ASN A 324 -10.45 -23.84 27.74
C ASN A 324 -11.58 -22.91 27.25
N PRO A 325 -12.85 -23.33 27.30
CA PRO A 325 -13.93 -22.55 26.69
C PRO A 325 -14.06 -21.16 27.31
N PHE A 326 -14.49 -20.18 26.51
CA PHE A 326 -14.67 -18.81 26.94
C PHE A 326 -16.10 -18.34 26.72
N ASP A 327 -16.78 -17.93 27.80
CA ASP A 327 -18.09 -17.29 27.72
C ASP A 327 -17.93 -15.77 27.68
N TRP A 328 -18.21 -15.17 26.52
CA TRP A 328 -18.10 -13.73 26.32
C TRP A 328 -19.08 -12.91 27.18
N ARG A 329 -20.28 -13.46 27.47
CA ARG A 329 -21.30 -12.77 28.26
C ARG A 329 -20.96 -12.79 29.74
N GLU A 330 -20.48 -13.92 30.24
CA GLU A 330 -19.97 -14.02 31.62
C GLU A 330 -18.68 -13.20 31.78
N ALA A 331 -17.84 -13.19 30.75
CA ALA A 331 -16.56 -12.51 30.81
C ALA A 331 -16.67 -10.99 30.83
N PHE A 332 -17.60 -10.46 30.03
CA PHE A 332 -17.80 -9.03 29.80
C PHE A 332 -19.30 -8.67 29.78
N PRO A 333 -20.00 -8.79 30.91
CA PRO A 333 -21.46 -8.61 30.96
C PRO A 333 -21.88 -7.18 30.61
N GLU A 334 -21.15 -6.18 31.08
CA GLU A 334 -21.43 -4.77 30.80
C GLU A 334 -21.27 -4.46 29.30
N ILE A 335 -20.18 -4.95 28.69
CA ILE A 335 -19.87 -4.70 27.28
C ILE A 335 -20.90 -5.37 26.37
N THR A 336 -21.22 -6.63 26.64
CA THR A 336 -22.22 -7.38 25.87
C THR A 336 -23.63 -6.81 26.07
N GLY A 337 -23.97 -6.35 27.27
CA GLY A 337 -25.22 -5.64 27.56
C GLY A 337 -25.37 -4.31 26.82
N GLU A 338 -24.26 -3.61 26.57
CA GLU A 338 -24.20 -2.36 25.79
C GLU A 338 -24.01 -2.58 24.28
N GLY A 339 -24.20 -3.81 23.80
CA GLY A 339 -24.19 -4.15 22.37
C GLY A 339 -22.83 -4.53 21.78
N GLY A 340 -21.76 -4.59 22.58
CA GLY A 340 -20.46 -5.12 22.17
C GLY A 340 -19.31 -4.10 22.24
N PHE A 341 -18.24 -4.37 21.48
CA PHE A 341 -17.05 -3.54 21.36
C PHE A 341 -17.18 -2.52 20.22
N ASP A 342 -16.41 -1.43 20.29
CA ASP A 342 -16.37 -0.40 19.24
C ASP A 342 -15.42 -0.80 18.11
N ALA A 343 -14.34 -1.50 18.46
CA ALA A 343 -13.41 -2.07 17.49
C ALA A 343 -12.85 -3.43 17.92
N VAL A 344 -12.55 -4.26 16.92
CA VAL A 344 -11.79 -5.50 17.06
C VAL A 344 -10.52 -5.37 16.22
N ILE A 345 -9.36 -5.66 16.81
CA ILE A 345 -8.06 -5.60 16.15
C ILE A 345 -7.29 -6.90 16.33
N GLY A 346 -6.17 -7.06 15.62
CA GLY A 346 -5.20 -8.11 15.90
C GLY A 346 -4.68 -8.81 14.65
N ALA A 347 -3.88 -9.85 14.88
CA ALA A 347 -3.40 -10.78 13.87
C ALA A 347 -3.89 -12.19 14.22
N PRO A 348 -5.14 -12.56 13.86
CA PRO A 348 -5.73 -13.81 14.31
C PRO A 348 -4.93 -15.03 13.78
N PRO A 349 -4.93 -16.15 14.52
CA PRO A 349 -4.21 -17.36 14.12
C PRO A 349 -4.54 -17.80 12.67
N PRO A 350 -3.54 -17.91 11.79
CA PRO A 350 -3.78 -18.12 10.37
C PRO A 350 -4.18 -19.57 10.01
N TYR A 351 -3.79 -20.58 10.78
CA TYR A 351 -4.14 -21.97 10.47
C TYR A 351 -4.83 -22.70 11.61
N ARG A 352 -5.51 -23.77 11.21
CA ARG A 352 -6.21 -24.71 12.06
C ARG A 352 -5.28 -25.85 12.45
N PRO A 353 -5.19 -26.23 13.74
CA PRO A 353 -4.49 -27.44 14.12
C PRO A 353 -5.23 -28.70 13.69
N PHE A 354 -4.48 -29.68 13.18
CA PHE A 354 -4.98 -30.96 12.65
C PHE A 354 -5.61 -31.90 13.68
N ALA A 355 -5.71 -31.53 14.97
CA ALA A 355 -6.00 -32.48 16.04
C ALA A 355 -7.32 -32.14 16.77
N LEU A 356 -8.40 -32.81 16.36
CA LEU A 356 -9.49 -33.42 17.16
C LEU A 356 -10.84 -33.37 16.39
N PRO A 357 -11.40 -34.52 15.93
CA PRO A 357 -12.70 -34.57 15.24
C PRO A 357 -13.86 -33.90 16.01
N ALA A 358 -13.82 -34.02 17.34
CA ALA A 358 -14.78 -33.43 18.27
C ALA A 358 -14.84 -31.88 18.24
N ARG A 359 -13.79 -31.20 17.73
CA ARG A 359 -13.79 -29.75 17.50
C ARG A 359 -14.40 -29.36 16.16
N GLU A 360 -14.35 -30.25 15.17
CA GLU A 360 -14.83 -29.96 13.82
C GLU A 360 -16.35 -29.82 13.78
N GLU A 361 -17.06 -30.72 14.47
CA GLU A 361 -18.52 -30.67 14.65
C GLU A 361 -18.97 -29.35 15.28
N TYR A 362 -18.22 -28.86 16.28
CA TYR A 362 -18.54 -27.59 16.94
C TYR A 362 -18.42 -26.42 15.96
N PHE A 363 -17.31 -26.32 15.21
CA PHE A 363 -17.16 -25.26 14.22
C PHE A 363 -18.22 -25.35 13.10
N GLN A 364 -18.54 -26.56 12.65
CA GLN A 364 -19.56 -26.78 11.61
C GLN A 364 -20.95 -26.30 12.02
N THR A 365 -21.28 -26.40 13.31
CA THR A 365 -22.61 -26.07 13.84
C THR A 365 -22.73 -24.63 14.34
N HIS A 366 -21.61 -23.95 14.62
CA HIS A 366 -21.61 -22.63 15.26
C HIS A 366 -21.04 -21.50 14.38
N TYR A 367 -20.49 -21.81 13.20
CA TYR A 367 -19.85 -20.82 12.33
C TYR A 367 -20.34 -20.93 10.88
N ASP A 368 -20.90 -19.85 10.36
CA ASP A 368 -21.29 -19.73 8.94
C ASP A 368 -20.07 -19.75 8.01
N THR A 369 -18.92 -19.32 8.53
CA THR A 369 -17.64 -19.34 7.80
C THR A 369 -16.97 -20.71 7.78
N TYR A 370 -17.63 -21.75 8.31
CA TYR A 370 -17.09 -23.11 8.38
C TYR A 370 -16.65 -23.66 7.02
N SER A 371 -15.43 -24.19 7.02
CA SER A 371 -14.89 -24.97 5.92
C SER A 371 -13.78 -25.90 6.43
N PRO A 372 -13.73 -27.16 5.96
CA PRO A 372 -12.87 -28.21 6.53
C PRO A 372 -11.37 -27.91 6.41
N SER A 373 -10.99 -27.01 5.49
CA SER A 373 -9.59 -26.60 5.28
C SER A 373 -9.41 -25.08 5.33
N ALA A 374 -10.34 -24.35 5.94
CA ALA A 374 -10.17 -22.92 6.20
C ALA A 374 -9.21 -22.67 7.39
N GLY A 375 -8.52 -21.55 7.35
CA GLY A 375 -7.72 -21.06 8.47
C GLY A 375 -8.60 -20.55 9.63
N LEU A 376 -8.07 -20.56 10.87
CA LEU A 376 -8.81 -20.10 12.04
C LEU A 376 -9.18 -18.62 11.97
N TYR A 377 -8.42 -17.81 11.22
CA TYR A 377 -8.70 -16.39 11.06
C TYR A 377 -10.12 -16.09 10.57
N GLY A 378 -10.74 -16.98 9.78
CA GLY A 378 -12.13 -16.82 9.36
C GLY A 378 -13.11 -16.85 10.53
N TYR A 379 -12.92 -17.80 11.45
CA TYR A 379 -13.72 -17.92 12.68
C TYR A 379 -13.48 -16.75 13.63
N PHE A 380 -12.26 -16.25 13.73
CA PHE A 380 -11.97 -15.04 14.50
C PHE A 380 -12.60 -13.79 13.89
N ILE A 381 -12.66 -13.68 12.56
CA ILE A 381 -13.37 -12.58 11.89
C ILE A 381 -14.87 -12.65 12.17
N GLU A 382 -15.49 -13.81 11.98
CA GLU A 382 -16.92 -14.01 12.27
C GLU A 382 -17.24 -13.74 13.75
N ARG A 383 -16.43 -14.30 14.67
CA ARG A 383 -16.57 -14.06 16.11
C ARG A 383 -16.39 -12.57 16.43
N GLY A 384 -15.35 -11.92 15.91
CA GLY A 384 -15.11 -10.50 16.11
C GLY A 384 -16.28 -9.64 15.63
N LEU A 385 -16.82 -9.92 14.44
CA LEU A 385 -18.02 -9.25 13.91
C LEU A 385 -19.24 -9.43 14.82
N SER A 386 -19.43 -10.62 15.40
CA SER A 386 -20.53 -10.89 16.35
C SER A 386 -20.41 -10.13 17.68
N LEU A 387 -19.18 -9.74 18.05
CA LEU A 387 -18.88 -9.01 19.29
C LEU A 387 -18.87 -7.50 19.11
N LEU A 388 -19.02 -6.99 17.89
CA LEU A 388 -19.03 -5.56 17.59
C LEU A 388 -20.42 -4.95 17.73
N LYS A 389 -20.48 -3.72 18.25
CA LYS A 389 -21.67 -2.87 18.14
C LYS A 389 -22.03 -2.60 16.66
N PRO A 390 -23.29 -2.27 16.34
CA PRO A 390 -23.63 -1.75 15.01
C PRO A 390 -22.74 -0.54 14.65
N GLY A 391 -22.08 -0.59 13.50
CA GLY A 391 -21.14 0.46 13.08
C GLY A 391 -19.70 0.32 13.61
N GLY A 392 -19.46 -0.56 14.58
CA GLY A 392 -18.12 -0.95 15.02
C GLY A 392 -17.32 -1.60 13.90
N LYS A 393 -15.99 -1.61 14.03
CA LYS A 393 -15.09 -2.10 12.97
C LYS A 393 -14.22 -3.26 13.44
N ILE A 394 -13.96 -4.21 12.54
CA ILE A 394 -12.87 -5.17 12.69
C ILE A 394 -11.74 -4.81 11.71
N ILE A 395 -10.52 -4.70 12.22
CA ILE A 395 -9.31 -4.40 11.46
C ILE A 395 -8.26 -5.45 11.80
N VAL A 396 -8.03 -6.41 10.90
CA VAL A 396 -7.18 -7.57 11.18
C VAL A 396 -6.13 -7.79 10.10
N LEU A 397 -4.95 -8.26 10.52
CA LEU A 397 -3.87 -8.69 9.65
C LEU A 397 -4.02 -10.19 9.33
N VAL A 398 -4.27 -10.54 8.07
CA VAL A 398 -4.61 -11.90 7.63
C VAL A 398 -3.85 -12.32 6.36
N PRO A 399 -3.63 -13.62 6.13
CA PRO A 399 -3.01 -14.12 4.90
C PRO A 399 -3.90 -13.89 3.68
N GLY A 400 -3.32 -13.63 2.51
CA GLY A 400 -4.05 -13.44 1.24
C GLY A 400 -4.83 -14.65 0.73
N SER A 401 -4.76 -15.80 1.40
CA SER A 401 -5.49 -17.01 1.01
C SER A 401 -7.00 -16.80 0.94
N PHE A 402 -7.57 -15.85 1.71
CA PHE A 402 -9.00 -15.56 1.68
C PHE A 402 -9.48 -14.99 0.33
N LEU A 403 -8.58 -14.37 -0.46
CA LEU A 403 -8.94 -13.76 -1.73
C LEU A 403 -9.35 -14.80 -2.78
N ARG A 404 -8.67 -15.96 -2.81
CA ARG A 404 -8.79 -16.92 -3.92
C ARG A 404 -9.07 -18.36 -3.51
N SER A 405 -8.81 -18.73 -2.25
CA SER A 405 -9.01 -20.12 -1.81
C SER A 405 -10.49 -20.51 -1.88
N ARG A 406 -10.78 -21.69 -2.43
CA ARG A 406 -12.13 -22.29 -2.40
C ARG A 406 -12.63 -22.50 -0.96
N TYR A 407 -11.70 -22.78 -0.03
CA TYR A 407 -12.03 -23.01 1.37
C TYR A 407 -12.40 -21.72 2.11
N ALA A 408 -12.05 -20.55 1.57
CA ALA A 408 -12.43 -19.26 2.11
C ALA A 408 -13.71 -18.69 1.48
N ARG A 409 -14.41 -19.45 0.62
CA ARG A 409 -15.69 -19.04 0.05
C ARG A 409 -16.73 -18.68 1.14
N PRO A 410 -16.93 -19.48 2.20
CA PRO A 410 -17.87 -19.13 3.28
C PRO A 410 -17.48 -17.82 3.99
N LEU A 411 -16.17 -17.60 4.20
CA LEU A 411 -15.67 -16.32 4.74
C LEU A 411 -15.99 -15.15 3.80
N ARG A 412 -15.72 -15.26 2.50
CA ARG A 412 -16.07 -14.20 1.54
C ARG A 412 -17.57 -13.94 1.51
N HIS A 413 -18.39 -14.99 1.52
CA HIS A 413 -19.84 -14.88 1.62
C HIS A 413 -20.25 -14.07 2.87
N HIS A 414 -19.71 -14.42 4.03
CA HIS A 414 -19.97 -13.72 5.28
C HIS A 414 -19.52 -12.26 5.23
N LEU A 415 -18.33 -11.97 4.69
CA LEU A 415 -17.81 -10.61 4.51
C LEU A 415 -18.69 -9.75 3.59
N LEU A 416 -19.26 -10.33 2.54
CA LEU A 416 -20.16 -9.64 1.61
C LEU A 416 -21.52 -9.29 2.23
N THR A 417 -21.86 -9.84 3.40
CA THR A 417 -23.03 -9.41 4.19
C THR A 417 -22.74 -8.17 5.05
N ARG A 418 -21.53 -7.63 4.96
CA ARG A 418 -21.05 -6.48 5.75
C ARG A 418 -20.45 -5.43 4.83
N ARG A 419 -20.29 -4.21 5.36
CA ARG A 419 -19.60 -3.14 4.65
C ARG A 419 -18.08 -3.32 4.78
N ILE A 420 -17.41 -3.57 3.66
CA ILE A 420 -15.95 -3.61 3.57
C ILE A 420 -15.47 -2.17 3.37
N ASP A 421 -14.67 -1.64 4.30
CA ASP A 421 -14.14 -0.27 4.22
C ASP A 421 -12.84 -0.24 3.42
N ALA A 422 -11.91 -1.15 3.72
CA ALA A 422 -10.61 -1.19 3.05
C ALA A 422 -9.97 -2.57 3.01
N ILE A 423 -9.15 -2.79 1.98
CA ILE A 423 -8.26 -3.95 1.85
C ILE A 423 -6.85 -3.44 1.52
N VAL A 424 -5.89 -3.69 2.40
CA VAL A 424 -4.51 -3.20 2.22
C VAL A 424 -3.58 -4.37 1.99
N TYR A 425 -2.91 -4.42 0.85
CA TYR A 425 -1.83 -5.36 0.59
C TYR A 425 -0.54 -4.82 1.21
N THR A 426 0.03 -5.57 2.15
CA THR A 426 1.22 -5.12 2.92
C THR A 426 2.54 -5.61 2.33
N GLY A 427 2.54 -6.14 1.10
CA GLY A 427 3.69 -6.82 0.52
C GLY A 427 3.86 -8.27 1.01
N ARG A 428 4.91 -8.92 0.52
CA ARG A 428 5.26 -10.31 0.92
C ARG A 428 6.06 -10.30 2.22
N THR A 429 5.71 -11.18 3.16
CA THR A 429 6.31 -11.20 4.50
C THR A 429 6.69 -12.62 4.95
N ARG A 430 7.58 -12.71 5.95
CA ARG A 430 7.94 -13.97 6.61
C ARG A 430 7.16 -14.22 7.91
N LEU A 431 5.99 -13.59 8.06
CA LEU A 431 5.15 -13.76 9.26
C LEU A 431 4.55 -15.17 9.38
N LEU A 432 4.58 -15.96 8.31
CA LEU A 432 4.00 -17.30 8.26
C LEU A 432 5.07 -18.38 8.03
N PRO A 433 4.84 -19.64 8.45
CA PRO A 433 5.82 -20.73 8.30
C PRO A 433 6.27 -21.00 6.87
N GLU A 434 5.40 -20.80 5.89
CA GLU A 434 5.69 -20.96 4.47
C GLU A 434 6.73 -19.95 3.99
N GLY A 435 6.91 -18.84 4.72
CA GLY A 435 7.73 -17.71 4.31
C GLY A 435 7.11 -16.96 3.13
N ASP A 436 7.59 -15.74 2.92
CA ASP A 436 7.34 -14.94 1.70
C ASP A 436 5.87 -14.96 1.23
N THR A 437 4.93 -14.74 2.15
CA THR A 437 3.49 -14.80 1.88
C THR A 437 2.88 -13.41 1.92
N GLY A 438 2.01 -13.11 0.96
CA GLY A 438 1.26 -11.86 0.91
C GLY A 438 0.30 -11.74 2.10
N MET A 439 0.48 -10.69 2.89
CA MET A 439 -0.40 -10.36 4.01
C MET A 439 -1.28 -9.17 3.67
N TYR A 440 -2.46 -9.14 4.29
CA TYR A 440 -3.46 -8.13 4.04
C TYR A 440 -4.02 -7.59 5.35
N ILE A 441 -4.22 -6.28 5.42
CA ILE A 441 -5.05 -5.67 6.47
C ILE A 441 -6.46 -5.53 5.92
N LEU A 442 -7.40 -6.19 6.57
CA LEU A 442 -8.82 -6.19 6.22
C LEU A 442 -9.59 -5.31 7.20
N SER A 443 -10.24 -4.25 6.70
CA SER A 443 -11.08 -3.34 7.47
C SER A 443 -12.54 -3.51 7.08
N VAL A 444 -13.36 -4.00 8.01
CA VAL A 444 -14.77 -4.32 7.79
C VAL A 444 -15.60 -3.73 8.91
N ARG A 445 -16.75 -3.16 8.57
CA ARG A 445 -17.67 -2.56 9.50
C ARG A 445 -18.88 -3.46 9.73
N ASN A 446 -19.32 -3.57 10.99
CA ASN A 446 -20.52 -4.28 11.36
C ASN A 446 -21.79 -3.49 10.99
N GLN A 447 -22.00 -3.34 9.68
CA GLN A 447 -23.14 -2.68 9.04
C GLN A 447 -23.48 -3.41 7.74
N PRO A 448 -24.72 -3.31 7.24
CA PRO A 448 -25.08 -3.82 5.93
C PRO A 448 -24.19 -3.24 4.80
N PRO A 449 -24.02 -3.97 3.68
CA PRO A 449 -23.26 -3.48 2.54
C PRO A 449 -23.79 -2.13 2.04
N SER A 450 -22.90 -1.30 1.51
CA SER A 450 -23.24 0.02 0.95
C SER A 450 -22.72 0.14 -0.48
N GLN A 451 -23.22 1.12 -1.23
CA GLN A 451 -22.69 1.47 -2.56
C GLN A 451 -21.36 2.27 -2.48
N GLN A 452 -20.87 2.58 -1.29
CA GLN A 452 -19.59 3.26 -1.14
C GLN A 452 -18.45 2.36 -1.59
N SER A 453 -17.51 2.93 -2.34
CA SER A 453 -16.38 2.20 -2.89
C SER A 453 -15.44 1.68 -1.82
N ILE A 454 -14.91 0.47 -2.03
CA ILE A 454 -13.91 -0.16 -1.17
C ILE A 454 -12.54 0.45 -1.49
N VAL A 455 -11.82 0.94 -0.48
CA VAL A 455 -10.46 1.45 -0.67
C VAL A 455 -9.48 0.29 -0.72
N VAL A 456 -8.69 0.21 -1.80
CA VAL A 456 -7.59 -0.75 -1.90
C VAL A 456 -6.28 0.01 -1.90
N THR A 457 -5.37 -0.38 -1.01
CA THR A 457 -4.04 0.20 -0.92
C THR A 457 -2.99 -0.88 -1.08
N GLU A 458 -2.05 -0.67 -1.97
CA GLU A 458 -0.87 -1.53 -2.17
C GLU A 458 0.34 -0.79 -1.63
N TRP A 459 1.04 -1.43 -0.68
CA TRP A 459 2.32 -0.96 -0.21
C TRP A 459 3.42 -1.44 -1.15
N ASP A 460 4.38 -0.56 -1.42
CA ASP A 460 5.49 -0.85 -2.32
C ASP A 460 6.41 -1.90 -1.68
N ASP A 461 6.74 -2.96 -2.41
CA ASP A 461 7.64 -4.05 -1.96
C ASP A 461 9.12 -3.59 -1.90
N SER A 462 9.42 -2.34 -2.27
CA SER A 462 10.79 -1.85 -2.55
C SER A 462 11.58 -1.28 -1.36
N GLY A 463 11.12 -1.45 -0.11
CA GLY A 463 11.82 -0.92 1.07
C GLY A 463 11.86 -1.86 2.29
N PRO A 464 12.86 -1.72 3.19
CA PRO A 464 12.86 -2.45 4.46
C PRO A 464 11.58 -2.12 5.25
N ALA A 465 10.94 -3.14 5.81
CA ALA A 465 9.62 -3.09 6.47
C ALA A 465 9.46 -2.05 7.61
N GLU A 466 10.56 -1.40 8.01
CA GLU A 466 10.63 -0.34 9.02
C GLU A 466 10.38 1.06 8.45
N ALA A 467 10.64 1.27 7.16
CA ALA A 467 10.26 2.47 6.43
C ALA A 467 9.03 2.15 5.60
N LEU A 468 7.84 2.34 6.18
CA LEU A 468 6.59 2.43 5.40
C LEU A 468 6.86 3.40 4.24
N SER A 469 7.02 2.90 3.02
CA SER A 469 7.29 3.74 1.86
C SER A 469 6.19 4.81 1.76
N THR A 470 6.60 6.03 1.46
CA THR A 470 5.68 7.15 1.21
C THR A 470 4.89 6.96 -0.10
N THR A 471 5.34 6.05 -0.97
CA THR A 471 4.65 5.65 -2.19
C THR A 471 3.65 4.52 -1.90
N ARG A 472 2.38 4.90 -1.78
CA ARG A 472 1.25 3.97 -1.70
C ARG A 472 0.45 4.08 -2.98
N HIS A 473 0.26 2.96 -3.68
CA HIS A 473 -0.71 2.94 -4.76
C HIS A 473 -2.09 2.69 -4.15
N THR A 474 -3.00 3.65 -4.29
CA THR A 474 -4.37 3.55 -3.76
C THR A 474 -5.37 3.72 -4.87
N PHE A 475 -6.34 2.81 -4.92
CA PHE A 475 -7.46 2.85 -5.86
C PHE A 475 -8.72 2.38 -5.14
N THR A 476 -9.87 2.49 -5.82
CA THR A 476 -11.15 2.09 -5.27
C THR A 476 -11.79 0.99 -6.10
N LEU A 477 -12.51 0.09 -5.44
CA LEU A 477 -13.32 -0.96 -6.07
C LEU A 477 -14.80 -0.71 -5.84
N ASN A 478 -15.61 -1.02 -6.84
CA ASN A 478 -17.05 -1.11 -6.68
C ASN A 478 -17.38 -2.37 -5.84
N PRO A 479 -18.12 -2.26 -4.71
CA PRO A 479 -18.52 -3.44 -3.93
C PRO A 479 -19.23 -4.51 -4.77
N GLY A 480 -19.99 -4.11 -5.81
CA GLY A 480 -20.68 -5.01 -6.71
C GLY A 480 -19.78 -5.81 -7.65
N SER A 481 -18.47 -5.53 -7.71
CA SER A 481 -17.50 -6.35 -8.45
C SER A 481 -16.97 -7.55 -7.66
N LEU A 482 -17.30 -7.63 -6.36
CA LEU A 482 -16.87 -8.73 -5.50
C LEU A 482 -17.98 -9.76 -5.34
N ASP A 483 -17.62 -11.04 -5.44
CA ASP A 483 -18.48 -12.19 -5.18
C ASP A 483 -17.82 -13.21 -4.23
N ASP A 484 -18.50 -14.30 -3.92
CA ASP A 484 -17.93 -15.36 -3.07
C ASP A 484 -17.00 -16.32 -3.85
N GLY A 485 -16.92 -16.19 -5.17
CA GLY A 485 -16.09 -17.00 -6.08
C GLY A 485 -14.61 -16.66 -6.03
N GLY A 486 -14.28 -15.40 -5.74
CA GLY A 486 -12.89 -14.95 -5.47
C GLY A 486 -12.64 -13.51 -5.89
N TRP A 487 -11.75 -12.82 -5.18
CA TRP A 487 -11.50 -11.39 -5.37
C TRP A 487 -10.23 -11.15 -6.18
N VAL A 488 -10.32 -10.26 -7.16
CA VAL A 488 -9.18 -9.71 -7.89
C VAL A 488 -9.09 -8.24 -7.53
N LEU A 489 -8.06 -7.89 -6.78
CA LEU A 489 -7.79 -6.51 -6.42
C LEU A 489 -6.92 -5.92 -7.53
N LYS A 490 -7.54 -5.18 -8.46
CA LYS A 490 -6.83 -4.54 -9.56
C LYS A 490 -7.41 -3.15 -9.79
N ASP A 491 -6.52 -2.18 -9.99
CA ASP A 491 -6.92 -0.87 -10.48
C ASP A 491 -7.32 -0.99 -11.96
N THR A 492 -8.61 -0.92 -12.24
CA THR A 492 -9.16 -0.97 -13.59
C THR A 492 -9.46 0.42 -14.15
N ARG A 493 -9.31 1.51 -13.38
CA ARG A 493 -9.79 2.85 -13.74
C ARG A 493 -9.32 3.29 -15.12
N THR A 494 -8.02 3.15 -15.41
CA THR A 494 -7.43 3.48 -16.72
C THR A 494 -8.00 2.62 -17.85
N THR A 495 -8.23 1.33 -17.60
CA THR A 495 -8.78 0.40 -18.60
C THR A 495 -10.25 0.67 -18.87
N ASP A 496 -11.03 0.94 -17.82
CA ASP A 496 -12.47 1.24 -17.90
C ASP A 496 -12.70 2.56 -18.66
N ILE A 497 -11.87 3.57 -18.39
CA ILE A 497 -11.88 4.84 -19.15
C ILE A 497 -11.54 4.59 -20.62
N LEU A 498 -10.53 3.76 -20.92
CA LEU A 498 -10.16 3.45 -22.30
C LEU A 498 -11.28 2.73 -23.06
N GLU A 499 -11.96 1.77 -22.43
CA GLU A 499 -13.12 1.09 -23.02
C GLU A 499 -14.30 2.05 -23.25
N LYS A 500 -14.60 2.93 -22.29
CA LYS A 500 -15.62 3.98 -22.45
C LYS A 500 -15.33 4.90 -23.65
N ILE A 501 -14.06 5.32 -23.81
CA ILE A 501 -13.61 6.14 -24.95
C ILE A 501 -13.75 5.35 -26.26
N ARG A 502 -13.35 4.08 -26.28
CA ARG A 502 -13.48 3.18 -27.45
C ARG A 502 -14.92 3.03 -27.90
N LEU A 503 -15.86 2.84 -26.98
CA LEU A 503 -17.29 2.69 -27.29
C LEU A 503 -17.91 3.95 -27.93
N LYS A 504 -17.33 5.14 -27.70
CA LYS A 504 -17.77 6.40 -28.29
C LYS A 504 -17.01 6.83 -29.54
N GLY A 505 -15.83 6.25 -29.79
CA GLY A 505 -14.94 6.67 -30.85
C GLY A 505 -14.95 5.73 -32.06
N THR A 506 -14.59 6.27 -33.22
CA THR A 506 -14.24 5.51 -34.42
C THR A 506 -12.72 5.43 -34.52
N PRO A 507 -12.11 4.27 -34.82
CA PRO A 507 -10.68 4.17 -35.08
C PRO A 507 -10.20 5.24 -36.06
N LEU A 508 -9.07 5.89 -35.76
CA LEU A 508 -8.54 7.00 -36.55
C LEU A 508 -8.33 6.61 -38.01
N ASP A 509 -7.85 5.41 -38.30
CA ASP A 509 -7.67 4.92 -39.67
C ASP A 509 -9.00 4.88 -40.45
N HIS A 510 -10.10 4.51 -39.81
CA HIS A 510 -11.44 4.59 -40.40
C HIS A 510 -11.89 6.05 -40.53
N TYR A 511 -11.66 6.89 -39.52
CA TYR A 511 -11.98 8.33 -39.55
C TYR A 511 -11.27 9.05 -40.71
N VAL A 512 -10.00 8.70 -41.00
CA VAL A 512 -9.20 9.28 -42.08
C VAL A 512 -9.14 8.44 -43.35
N MET A 513 -9.95 7.37 -43.44
CA MET A 513 -10.00 6.47 -44.61
C MET A 513 -8.63 5.94 -45.04
N GLY A 514 -7.78 5.55 -44.08
CA GLY A 514 -6.44 5.02 -44.30
C GLY A 514 -5.37 6.07 -44.63
N GLY A 515 -5.71 7.36 -44.59
CA GLY A 515 -4.80 8.49 -44.87
C GLY A 515 -3.77 8.75 -43.77
N ILE A 516 -2.91 7.78 -43.44
CA ILE A 516 -1.75 7.94 -42.56
C ILE A 516 -0.50 7.54 -43.33
N VAL A 517 0.34 8.51 -43.68
CA VAL A 517 1.41 8.34 -44.68
C VAL A 517 2.76 8.78 -44.13
N THR A 518 3.79 7.96 -44.30
CA THR A 518 5.17 8.33 -43.93
C THR A 518 5.78 9.27 -44.96
N GLY A 519 6.55 10.26 -44.49
CA GLY A 519 7.29 11.16 -45.36
C GLY A 519 8.31 10.44 -46.25
N LYS A 520 8.71 11.08 -47.34
CA LYS A 520 9.60 10.47 -48.35
C LYS A 520 10.98 11.13 -48.43
N ILE A 521 11.19 12.29 -47.78
CA ILE A 521 12.44 13.05 -47.93
C ILE A 521 13.56 12.49 -47.03
N HIS A 522 14.68 12.14 -47.66
CA HIS A 522 15.94 11.80 -46.99
C HIS A 522 16.80 13.05 -46.80
N ILE A 523 17.37 13.23 -45.61
CA ILE A 523 18.23 14.38 -45.30
C ILE A 523 19.70 14.13 -45.66
N ARG A 524 20.23 12.95 -45.33
CA ARG A 524 21.65 12.63 -45.52
C ARG A 524 21.97 12.41 -46.99
N ASN A 525 23.08 12.98 -47.46
CA ASN A 525 23.57 12.88 -48.84
C ASN A 525 22.54 13.30 -49.90
N ASN A 526 21.57 14.15 -49.54
CA ASN A 526 20.57 14.64 -50.46
C ASN A 526 20.94 16.05 -50.94
N PRO A 527 21.37 16.22 -52.21
CA PRO A 527 21.77 17.53 -52.76
C PRO A 527 20.59 18.51 -52.88
N LEU A 528 19.34 18.03 -52.76
CA LEU A 528 18.13 18.86 -52.77
C LEU A 528 17.78 19.42 -51.39
N VAL A 529 18.45 18.97 -50.32
CA VAL A 529 18.22 19.48 -48.96
C VAL A 529 19.34 20.43 -48.57
N ILE A 530 18.98 21.70 -48.32
CA ILE A 530 19.94 22.78 -48.05
C ILE A 530 19.67 23.47 -46.72
N ASP A 531 20.70 24.11 -46.16
CA ASP A 531 20.58 24.94 -44.96
C ASP A 531 20.13 26.37 -45.27
N GLN A 532 19.76 27.11 -44.21
CA GLN A 532 19.38 28.51 -44.29
C GLN A 532 20.45 29.40 -44.94
N ALA A 533 21.73 29.18 -44.64
CA ALA A 533 22.84 29.97 -45.16
C ALA A 533 22.97 29.83 -46.69
N THR A 534 22.87 28.60 -47.19
CA THR A 534 22.89 28.29 -48.62
C THR A 534 21.67 28.86 -49.32
N LYS A 535 20.47 28.72 -48.74
CA LYS A 535 19.24 29.34 -49.25
C LYS A 535 19.43 30.85 -49.43
N ASN A 536 19.87 31.54 -48.38
CA ASN A 536 20.08 33.00 -48.41
C ASN A 536 21.12 33.40 -49.47
N ARG A 537 22.22 32.65 -49.59
CA ARG A 537 23.25 32.88 -50.60
C ARG A 537 22.73 32.72 -52.03
N LEU A 538 21.90 31.70 -52.29
CA LEU A 538 21.31 31.47 -53.62
C LEU A 538 20.29 32.56 -53.99
N ILE A 539 19.41 32.93 -53.05
CA ILE A 539 18.43 34.01 -53.26
C ILE A 539 19.12 35.35 -53.54
N LYS A 540 20.21 35.66 -52.82
CA LYS A 540 20.98 36.90 -53.04
C LYS A 540 21.59 36.97 -54.45
N LYS A 541 21.99 35.82 -55.01
CA LYS A 541 22.57 35.74 -56.36
C LYS A 541 21.50 35.75 -57.46
N ALA A 542 20.37 35.10 -57.23
CA ALA A 542 19.23 35.13 -58.13
C ALA A 542 17.92 35.00 -57.32
N TRP A 543 17.14 36.08 -57.30
CA TRP A 543 15.85 36.13 -56.59
C TRP A 543 14.88 35.02 -57.02
N LEU A 544 14.94 34.59 -58.29
CA LEU A 544 14.12 33.51 -58.84
C LEU A 544 14.30 32.18 -58.09
N CYS A 545 15.44 31.96 -57.42
CA CYS A 545 15.67 30.78 -56.57
C CYS A 545 14.60 30.63 -55.48
N ARG A 546 13.99 31.73 -55.01
CA ARG A 546 13.04 31.72 -53.90
C ARG A 546 11.83 30.80 -54.13
N HIS A 547 11.45 30.59 -55.40
CA HIS A 547 10.27 29.80 -55.79
C HIS A 547 10.47 28.29 -55.62
N PHE A 548 11.70 27.83 -55.38
CA PHE A 548 12.03 26.40 -55.30
C PHE A 548 12.20 25.88 -53.87
N PHE A 549 12.28 26.76 -52.87
CA PHE A 549 12.57 26.36 -51.49
C PHE A 549 11.31 26.12 -50.69
N VAL A 550 11.07 24.87 -50.31
CA VAL A 550 10.02 24.51 -49.34
C VAL A 550 10.66 24.24 -47.98
N PRO A 551 10.19 24.89 -46.89
CA PRO A 551 10.58 24.57 -45.52
C PRO A 551 10.52 23.07 -45.23
N LEU A 552 11.57 22.51 -44.62
CA LEU A 552 11.63 21.09 -44.27
C LEU A 552 11.43 20.89 -42.76
N LEU A 553 10.41 20.11 -42.39
CA LEU A 553 10.10 19.75 -41.01
C LEU A 553 10.85 18.50 -40.56
N ARG A 554 11.41 18.51 -39.35
CA ARG A 554 12.16 17.40 -38.75
C ARG A 554 11.49 16.90 -37.46
N PRO A 555 11.84 15.69 -36.97
CA PRO A 555 11.33 15.18 -35.70
C PRO A 555 11.48 16.14 -34.52
N THR A 556 12.60 16.86 -34.44
CA THR A 556 12.88 17.84 -33.38
C THR A 556 11.94 19.04 -33.39
N ASP A 557 11.30 19.32 -34.52
CA ASP A 557 10.46 20.50 -34.74
C ASP A 557 8.99 20.24 -34.36
N ILE A 558 8.60 18.97 -34.14
CA ILE A 558 7.22 18.59 -33.79
C ILE A 558 6.87 19.09 -32.38
N ARG A 559 5.95 20.04 -32.28
CA ARG A 559 5.44 20.63 -31.04
C ARG A 559 3.94 20.94 -31.17
N ARG A 560 3.20 20.85 -30.06
CA ARG A 560 1.78 21.25 -29.98
C ARG A 560 1.65 22.73 -30.28
N TYR A 561 0.85 23.09 -31.28
CA TYR A 561 0.43 24.46 -31.62
C TYR A 561 1.53 25.52 -31.82
N ARG A 562 2.82 25.16 -31.74
CA ARG A 562 3.92 26.13 -31.81
C ARG A 562 4.36 26.36 -33.25
N PRO A 563 4.68 27.62 -33.63
CA PRO A 563 5.28 27.90 -34.92
C PRO A 563 6.67 27.27 -35.02
N VAL A 564 7.01 26.82 -36.21
CA VAL A 564 8.33 26.25 -36.52
C VAL A 564 9.14 27.26 -37.30
N LYS A 565 10.40 27.46 -36.88
CA LYS A 565 11.40 28.19 -37.66
C LYS A 565 12.26 27.17 -38.43
N PRO A 566 12.08 27.01 -39.75
CA PRO A 566 12.79 25.98 -40.50
C PRO A 566 14.29 26.30 -40.61
N GLU A 567 15.12 25.32 -40.26
CA GLU A 567 16.58 25.41 -40.43
C GLU A 567 17.04 24.85 -41.78
N ARG A 568 16.22 23.99 -42.39
CA ARG A 568 16.49 23.33 -43.67
C ARG A 568 15.34 23.51 -44.64
N TYR A 569 15.67 23.39 -45.91
CA TYR A 569 14.76 23.55 -47.03
C TYR A 569 14.99 22.45 -48.04
N VAL A 570 13.92 21.97 -48.66
CA VAL A 570 13.99 21.09 -49.81
C VAL A 570 13.78 21.90 -51.09
N LEU A 571 14.54 21.55 -52.12
CA LEU A 571 14.40 22.06 -53.48
C LEU A 571 13.36 21.23 -54.23
N LEU A 572 12.17 21.78 -54.46
CA LEU A 572 11.15 21.14 -55.31
C LEU A 572 11.26 21.65 -56.75
N LEU A 573 11.74 20.79 -57.65
CA LEU A 573 12.03 21.14 -59.05
C LEU A 573 10.84 20.91 -59.99
N ARG A 574 9.62 21.28 -59.58
CA ARG A 574 8.39 21.05 -60.35
C ARG A 574 8.23 22.00 -61.54
N ASP A 575 8.78 23.21 -61.42
CA ASP A 575 8.69 24.25 -62.45
C ASP A 575 9.94 24.27 -63.33
N GLY A 576 9.95 23.39 -64.33
CA GLY A 576 11.04 23.27 -65.28
C GLY A 576 11.31 24.53 -66.09
N GLN A 577 10.31 25.40 -66.30
CA GLN A 577 10.49 26.64 -67.06
C GLN A 577 11.23 27.68 -66.23
N ASN A 578 10.84 27.89 -64.97
CA ASN A 578 11.55 28.81 -64.08
C ASN A 578 12.93 28.27 -63.67
N LEU A 579 13.09 26.94 -63.59
CA LEU A 579 14.39 26.34 -63.28
C LEU A 579 15.42 26.66 -64.38
N ARG A 580 15.02 26.52 -65.66
CA ARG A 580 15.87 26.88 -66.81
C ARG A 580 16.26 28.36 -66.84
N LYS A 581 15.37 29.25 -66.36
CA LYS A 581 15.64 30.68 -66.21
C LYS A 581 16.55 30.99 -65.01
N CYS A 582 16.72 30.05 -64.07
CA CYS A 582 17.49 30.22 -62.86
C CYS A 582 18.89 29.58 -62.97
N ARG A 583 19.77 30.17 -63.79
CA ARG A 583 21.13 29.65 -64.03
C ARG A 583 21.94 29.44 -62.74
N THR A 584 21.76 30.30 -61.74
CA THR A 584 22.40 30.16 -60.42
C THR A 584 22.03 28.86 -59.71
N LEU A 585 20.76 28.46 -59.76
CA LEU A 585 20.29 27.22 -59.13
C LEU A 585 20.73 25.99 -59.92
N VAL A 586 20.71 26.06 -61.25
CA VAL A 586 21.23 25.01 -62.14
C VAL A 586 22.70 24.73 -61.86
N MET A 587 23.55 25.78 -61.82
CA MET A 587 24.97 25.62 -61.52
C MET A 587 25.23 25.05 -60.12
N TYR A 588 24.41 25.42 -59.14
CA TYR A 588 24.49 24.85 -57.79
C TYR A 588 24.18 23.34 -57.80
N LEU A 589 23.12 22.93 -58.51
CA LEU A 589 22.73 21.53 -58.64
C LEU A 589 23.80 20.72 -59.40
N GLU A 590 24.32 21.23 -60.52
CA GLU A 590 25.42 20.60 -61.27
C GLU A 590 26.64 20.36 -60.38
N GLN A 591 27.05 21.37 -59.60
CA GLN A 591 28.19 21.26 -58.68
C GLN A 591 27.97 20.25 -57.54
N LYS A 592 26.72 20.09 -57.08
CA LYS A 592 26.38 19.22 -55.94
C LYS A 592 26.00 17.80 -56.33
N MET A 593 25.55 17.60 -57.56
CA MET A 593 25.18 16.29 -58.12
C MET A 593 26.38 15.56 -58.73
N VAL A 594 27.43 16.28 -59.13
CA VAL A 594 28.73 15.71 -59.54
C VAL A 594 29.61 15.56 -58.30
N GLY A 595 29.57 14.41 -57.64
CA GLY A 595 30.40 14.13 -56.47
C GLY A 595 31.90 13.96 -56.79
N PRO A 596 32.80 13.97 -55.80
CA PRO A 596 34.26 13.81 -55.99
C PRO A 596 34.72 12.40 -56.40
N GLU A 597 33.85 11.39 -56.41
CA GLU A 597 34.21 10.04 -56.86
C GLU A 597 33.14 9.52 -57.82
N GLY A 598 33.55 9.26 -59.06
CA GLY A 598 32.72 8.60 -60.05
C GLY A 598 32.48 7.15 -59.65
N GLN A 599 31.30 6.84 -59.14
CA GLN A 599 30.69 5.53 -59.30
C GLN A 599 29.26 5.69 -59.83
N SER A 600 29.18 5.52 -61.14
CA SER A 600 27.97 5.37 -61.93
C SER A 600 27.20 4.13 -61.45
N GLY A 601 25.99 4.36 -60.97
CA GLY A 601 24.99 3.32 -60.70
C GLY A 601 23.68 3.61 -61.43
N VAL A 602 23.75 4.01 -62.71
CA VAL A 602 22.57 4.07 -63.60
C VAL A 602 22.99 3.55 -64.96
N THR A 603 22.64 2.29 -65.23
CA THR A 603 22.57 1.74 -66.58
C THR A 603 21.35 2.36 -67.27
N GLY A 604 21.59 3.30 -68.18
CA GLY A 604 20.55 3.90 -69.02
C GLY A 604 21.20 4.75 -70.11
N ASN A 605 20.70 4.61 -71.34
CA ASN A 605 21.31 5.05 -72.58
C ASN A 605 21.83 6.50 -72.60
N ARG A 606 23.03 6.66 -73.15
CA ARG A 606 23.69 7.93 -73.45
C ARG A 606 23.06 8.59 -74.69
N GLU A 607 22.08 9.47 -74.51
CA GLU A 607 21.76 10.55 -75.47
C GLU A 607 21.18 11.80 -74.77
N ASN A 608 21.87 12.36 -73.76
CA ASN A 608 21.77 13.78 -73.38
C ASN A 608 22.83 14.13 -72.31
N PRO A 609 23.72 15.11 -72.52
CA PRO A 609 24.85 15.35 -71.60
C PRO A 609 24.51 16.29 -70.44
N ASN A 610 23.27 16.32 -69.96
CA ASN A 610 22.88 17.26 -68.89
C ASN A 610 22.22 16.53 -67.70
N PRO A 611 22.92 16.27 -66.58
CA PRO A 611 22.34 15.54 -65.42
C PRO A 611 21.16 16.29 -64.77
N VAL A 612 21.01 17.59 -65.07
CA VAL A 612 19.88 18.40 -64.62
C VAL A 612 18.60 18.09 -65.41
N SER A 613 18.69 17.60 -66.66
CA SER A 613 17.50 17.27 -67.47
C SER A 613 16.80 15.97 -67.05
N ASP A 614 17.49 15.03 -66.41
CA ASP A 614 16.88 13.78 -65.92
C ASP A 614 16.07 13.98 -64.63
N LEU A 615 16.31 15.07 -63.89
CA LEU A 615 15.46 15.52 -62.76
C LEU A 615 14.06 15.97 -63.21
N PHE A 616 13.83 16.17 -64.52
CA PHE A 616 12.53 16.53 -65.07
C PHE A 616 11.55 15.33 -65.11
N ILE A 617 12.03 14.09 -64.95
CA ILE A 617 11.21 12.86 -65.03
C ILE A 617 11.33 12.05 -63.72
N SER A 618 10.99 12.65 -62.60
CA SER A 618 10.43 11.94 -61.44
C SER A 618 9.66 12.92 -60.56
N GLY A 619 8.76 13.69 -61.19
CA GLY A 619 7.59 14.20 -60.50
C GLY A 619 6.72 13.01 -60.09
N GLN A 620 7.17 12.21 -59.12
CA GLN A 620 6.23 11.42 -58.35
C GLN A 620 5.35 12.41 -57.61
N ASP A 621 4.04 12.18 -57.63
CA ASP A 621 3.03 12.91 -56.87
C ASP A 621 3.46 13.03 -55.41
N MET A 622 4.15 14.11 -55.11
CA MET A 622 4.55 14.50 -53.77
C MET A 622 3.45 15.45 -53.33
N ASP A 623 2.41 14.87 -52.75
CA ASP A 623 1.25 15.56 -52.18
C ASP A 623 1.65 16.28 -50.88
N GLU A 624 2.78 17.01 -50.91
CA GLU A 624 3.45 17.66 -49.78
C GLU A 624 2.93 19.06 -49.53
N ASN A 625 2.33 19.71 -50.54
CA ASN A 625 1.75 21.06 -50.45
C ASN A 625 0.24 21.00 -50.18
N GLN A 626 -0.18 20.14 -49.24
CA GLN A 626 -1.55 20.09 -48.77
C GLN A 626 -1.60 20.23 -47.24
N PRO A 627 -2.74 20.70 -46.70
CA PRO A 627 -2.95 20.78 -45.27
C PRO A 627 -2.77 19.42 -44.60
N LYS A 628 -2.09 19.38 -43.46
CA LYS A 628 -1.73 18.11 -42.80
C LYS A 628 -1.50 18.24 -41.31
N ILE A 629 -1.69 17.13 -40.62
CA ILE A 629 -1.28 16.93 -39.22
C ILE A 629 -0.07 15.99 -39.24
N VAL A 630 1.03 16.36 -38.57
CA VAL A 630 2.32 15.68 -38.65
C VAL A 630 2.81 15.27 -37.26
N PHE A 631 3.37 14.07 -37.14
CA PHE A 631 3.97 13.56 -35.91
C PHE A 631 5.24 12.75 -36.21
N SER A 632 6.02 12.48 -35.16
CA SER A 632 7.22 11.65 -35.23
C SER A 632 6.88 10.23 -34.78
N GLU A 633 7.51 9.23 -35.40
CA GLU A 633 7.31 7.82 -35.04
C GLU A 633 7.80 7.49 -33.63
N PHE A 634 8.75 8.27 -33.09
CA PHE A 634 9.23 8.14 -31.72
C PHE A 634 9.18 9.49 -31.00
N GLN A 635 8.48 9.54 -29.87
CA GLN A 635 8.33 10.74 -29.04
C GLN A 635 8.24 10.38 -27.55
N TYR A 636 9.04 11.01 -26.70
CA TYR A 636 8.88 10.91 -25.23
C TYR A 636 7.62 11.63 -24.74
N SER A 637 7.30 12.76 -25.37
CA SER A 637 6.06 13.50 -25.16
C SER A 637 5.30 13.55 -26.49
N PRO A 638 4.28 12.70 -26.69
CA PRO A 638 3.47 12.69 -27.90
C PRO A 638 2.87 14.06 -28.19
N ALA A 639 3.05 14.53 -29.42
CA ALA A 639 2.62 15.83 -29.89
C ALA A 639 2.45 15.81 -31.41
N PHE A 640 1.48 16.58 -31.90
CA PHE A 640 1.17 16.71 -33.31
C PHE A 640 1.34 18.16 -33.76
N PHE A 641 2.04 18.34 -34.88
CA PHE A 641 2.16 19.62 -35.57
C PHE A 641 1.03 19.75 -36.59
N PHE A 642 0.31 20.87 -36.60
CA PHE A 642 -0.75 21.11 -37.57
C PHE A 642 -0.31 22.17 -38.57
N ASP A 643 -0.29 21.79 -39.86
CA ASP A 643 0.11 22.61 -41.01
C ASP A 643 -1.15 22.89 -41.87
N PRO A 644 -1.98 23.88 -41.51
CA PRO A 644 -3.23 24.15 -42.23
C PRO A 644 -3.02 24.70 -43.64
N GLU A 645 -1.84 25.26 -43.93
CA GLU A 645 -1.50 25.85 -45.24
C GLU A 645 -0.73 24.88 -46.15
N GLY A 646 -0.29 23.73 -45.63
CA GLY A 646 0.55 22.80 -46.37
C GLY A 646 1.94 23.36 -46.67
N ALA A 647 2.47 24.24 -45.82
CA ALA A 647 3.68 25.01 -46.09
C ALA A 647 4.98 24.20 -45.94
N PHE A 648 4.93 23.02 -45.31
CA PHE A 648 6.13 22.24 -44.98
C PHE A 648 6.21 20.93 -45.75
N ALA A 649 7.41 20.63 -46.25
CA ALA A 649 7.77 19.27 -46.64
C ALA A 649 8.22 18.47 -45.40
N ILE A 650 8.09 17.15 -45.44
CA ILE A 650 8.36 16.29 -44.28
C ILE A 650 9.41 15.21 -44.57
N THR A 651 10.24 14.93 -43.57
CA THR A 651 11.27 13.89 -43.67
C THR A 651 10.68 12.50 -43.54
N ARG A 652 11.43 11.47 -43.96
CA ARG A 652 11.04 10.04 -43.79
C ARG A 652 10.88 9.57 -42.34
N SER A 653 11.32 10.38 -41.38
CA SER A 653 11.19 10.09 -39.94
C SER A 653 9.93 10.71 -39.34
N LEU A 654 9.09 11.33 -40.19
CA LEU A 654 7.80 11.89 -39.83
C LEU A 654 6.68 11.16 -40.56
N VAL A 655 5.50 11.19 -39.95
CA VAL A 655 4.26 10.64 -40.48
C VAL A 655 3.24 11.77 -40.55
N MET A 656 2.40 11.78 -41.59
CA MET A 656 1.35 12.77 -41.78
C MET A 656 -0.03 12.17 -41.97
N ILE A 657 -1.03 12.95 -41.60
CA ILE A 657 -2.44 12.80 -41.93
C ILE A 657 -2.78 13.96 -42.88
N PRO A 658 -2.99 13.73 -44.18
CA PRO A 658 -3.20 14.78 -45.18
C PRO A 658 -4.63 15.33 -45.13
N ARG A 659 -4.99 16.04 -44.06
CA ARG A 659 -6.29 16.69 -43.89
C ARG A 659 -6.15 18.06 -43.24
N ASN A 660 -7.02 18.98 -43.66
CA ASN A 660 -7.28 20.22 -42.94
C ASN A 660 -8.36 19.98 -41.87
N ASP A 661 -7.97 19.42 -40.73
CA ASP A 661 -8.91 19.05 -39.67
C ASP A 661 -8.48 19.63 -38.31
N PRO A 662 -8.84 20.90 -38.03
CA PRO A 662 -8.58 21.52 -36.74
C PRO A 662 -9.25 20.77 -35.58
N PHE A 663 -10.41 20.14 -35.82
CA PHE A 663 -11.12 19.37 -34.80
C PHE A 663 -10.31 18.15 -34.36
N LEU A 664 -9.82 17.36 -35.32
CA LEU A 664 -8.93 16.24 -35.06
C LEU A 664 -7.61 16.70 -34.41
N ALA A 665 -7.03 17.82 -34.87
CA ALA A 665 -5.83 18.38 -34.26
C ALA A 665 -6.06 18.80 -32.79
N GLY A 666 -7.25 19.27 -32.44
CA GLY A 666 -7.70 19.53 -31.07
C GLY A 666 -7.70 18.26 -30.22
N ILE A 667 -8.35 17.19 -30.69
CA ILE A 667 -8.40 15.91 -29.97
C ILE A 667 -7.00 15.31 -29.79
N LEU A 668 -6.20 15.22 -30.85
CA LEU A 668 -4.88 14.57 -30.82
C LEU A 668 -3.87 15.28 -29.92
N ASN A 669 -3.98 16.61 -29.80
CA ASN A 669 -3.09 17.40 -28.95
C ASN A 669 -3.65 17.62 -27.53
N SER A 670 -4.88 17.20 -27.22
CA SER A 670 -5.44 17.30 -25.86
C SER A 670 -4.73 16.38 -24.85
N VAL A 671 -4.95 16.62 -23.57
CA VAL A 671 -4.52 15.73 -22.47
C VAL A 671 -5.12 14.33 -22.64
N LEU A 672 -6.41 14.24 -23.00
CA LEU A 672 -7.05 12.94 -23.26
C LEU A 672 -6.43 12.22 -24.47
N GLY A 673 -6.12 12.96 -25.55
CA GLY A 673 -5.42 12.42 -26.71
C GLY A 673 -4.06 11.83 -26.34
N ARG A 674 -3.30 12.53 -25.50
CA ARG A 674 -2.02 12.03 -24.97
C ARG A 674 -2.21 10.80 -24.10
N PHE A 675 -3.19 10.79 -23.19
CA PHE A 675 -3.52 9.63 -22.36
C PHE A 675 -3.80 8.39 -23.22
N ILE A 676 -4.65 8.50 -24.25
CA ILE A 676 -4.96 7.39 -25.14
C ILE A 676 -3.68 6.89 -25.84
N LEU A 677 -2.82 7.81 -26.30
CA LEU A 677 -1.56 7.46 -26.95
C LEU A 677 -0.62 6.69 -26.02
N THR A 678 -0.50 7.09 -24.76
CA THR A 678 0.37 6.36 -23.81
C THR A 678 -0.18 4.98 -23.44
N GLN A 679 -1.49 4.76 -23.59
CA GLN A 679 -2.11 3.43 -23.39
C GLN A 679 -2.02 2.54 -24.64
N VAL A 680 -2.03 3.11 -25.85
CA VAL A 680 -2.10 2.36 -27.11
C VAL A 680 -0.72 2.15 -27.74
N CYS A 681 0.17 3.13 -27.65
CA CYS A 681 1.51 3.08 -28.23
C CYS A 681 2.50 2.50 -27.20
N PRO A 682 3.33 1.51 -27.58
CA PRO A 682 4.29 0.94 -26.64
C PRO A 682 5.41 1.93 -26.32
N LEU A 683 5.80 1.98 -25.04
CA LEU A 683 6.95 2.75 -24.58
C LEU A 683 8.24 1.96 -24.87
N THR A 684 9.22 2.63 -25.48
CA THR A 684 10.55 2.08 -25.81
C THR A 684 11.65 2.98 -25.26
N GLU A 685 12.91 2.55 -25.35
CA GLU A 685 14.09 3.37 -25.00
C GLU A 685 14.19 4.69 -25.78
N ARG A 686 13.44 4.85 -26.89
CA ARG A 686 13.41 6.07 -27.71
C ARG A 686 12.14 6.90 -27.49
N GLY A 687 11.36 6.58 -26.45
CA GLY A 687 10.04 7.12 -26.18
C GLY A 687 8.92 6.23 -26.72
N TYR A 688 7.69 6.75 -26.78
CA TYR A 688 6.53 6.04 -27.31
C TYR A 688 6.69 5.79 -28.81
N HIS A 689 6.51 4.54 -29.24
CA HIS A 689 6.53 4.15 -30.65
C HIS A 689 5.15 4.37 -31.29
N MET A 690 4.99 5.52 -31.93
CA MET A 690 3.78 5.98 -32.60
C MET A 690 3.76 5.49 -34.05
N SER A 691 3.74 4.17 -34.27
CA SER A 691 3.61 3.62 -35.63
C SER A 691 2.26 3.98 -36.27
N PRO A 692 2.15 4.09 -37.60
CA PRO A 692 0.87 4.33 -38.28
C PRO A 692 -0.23 3.34 -37.87
N ALA A 693 0.12 2.07 -37.65
CA ALA A 693 -0.82 1.03 -37.23
C ALA A 693 -1.30 1.19 -35.79
N ALA A 694 -0.45 1.66 -34.87
CA ALA A 694 -0.85 1.95 -33.49
C ALA A 694 -1.68 3.23 -33.43
N VAL A 695 -1.23 4.29 -34.10
CA VAL A 695 -1.91 5.58 -34.13
C VAL A 695 -3.27 5.48 -34.84
N GLY A 696 -3.37 4.67 -35.89
CA GLY A 696 -4.63 4.39 -36.59
C GLY A 696 -5.73 3.78 -35.70
N LYS A 697 -5.37 3.13 -34.59
CA LYS A 697 -6.35 2.53 -33.66
C LYS A 697 -6.91 3.51 -32.64
N LEU A 698 -6.51 4.79 -32.67
CA LEU A 698 -7.01 5.78 -31.73
C LEU A 698 -8.52 5.98 -31.90
N PRO A 699 -9.33 5.86 -30.83
CA PRO A 699 -10.76 6.17 -30.90
C PRO A 699 -11.00 7.68 -31.01
N ILE A 700 -11.43 8.14 -32.19
CA ILE A 700 -11.76 9.54 -32.48
C ILE A 700 -13.28 9.75 -32.44
N TYR A 701 -13.73 10.74 -31.69
CA TYR A 701 -15.14 11.14 -31.68
C TYR A 701 -15.57 11.63 -33.06
N VAL A 702 -16.69 11.13 -33.58
CA VAL A 702 -17.26 11.54 -34.87
C VAL A 702 -18.49 12.41 -34.61
N PRO A 703 -18.46 13.71 -34.94
CA PRO A 703 -19.61 14.58 -34.76
C PRO A 703 -20.81 14.13 -35.59
N ASP A 704 -21.97 14.05 -34.94
CA ASP A 704 -23.25 13.88 -35.63
C ASP A 704 -23.81 15.26 -35.99
N PHE A 705 -23.60 15.68 -37.25
CA PHE A 705 -24.00 17.02 -37.70
C PHE A 705 -25.52 17.24 -37.79
N GLU A 706 -26.33 16.20 -37.62
CA GLU A 706 -27.79 16.34 -37.45
C GLU A 706 -28.13 16.86 -36.04
N LYS A 707 -27.24 16.66 -35.06
CA LYS A 707 -27.39 17.17 -33.70
C LYS A 707 -26.76 18.56 -33.56
N LEU A 708 -27.58 19.55 -33.25
CA LEU A 708 -27.12 20.93 -33.03
C LEU A 708 -26.03 21.04 -31.94
N THR A 709 -26.11 20.19 -30.89
CA THR A 709 -25.10 20.14 -29.83
C THR A 709 -23.73 19.73 -30.35
N ASP A 710 -23.67 18.74 -31.23
CA ASP A 710 -22.41 18.23 -31.80
C ASP A 710 -21.84 19.22 -32.81
N LYS A 711 -22.70 19.84 -33.61
CA LYS A 711 -22.31 20.95 -34.50
C LYS A 711 -21.68 22.10 -33.71
N ASN A 712 -22.31 22.55 -32.62
CA ASN A 712 -21.80 23.62 -31.79
C ASN A 712 -20.45 23.26 -31.13
N ARG A 713 -20.30 22.02 -30.66
CA ARG A 713 -19.02 21.54 -30.09
C ARG A 713 -17.93 21.47 -31.15
N TYR A 714 -18.26 21.03 -32.36
CA TYR A 714 -17.34 21.02 -33.50
C TYR A 714 -16.86 22.44 -33.83
N ASP A 715 -17.78 23.37 -34.05
CA ASP A 715 -17.47 24.77 -34.38
C ASP A 715 -16.63 25.44 -33.28
N LYS A 716 -16.95 25.15 -32.00
CA LYS A 716 -16.18 25.65 -30.85
C LYS A 716 -14.77 25.09 -30.82
N MET A 717 -14.57 23.79 -31.05
CA MET A 717 -13.24 23.18 -31.11
C MET A 717 -12.40 23.80 -32.23
N VAL A 718 -12.97 23.94 -33.43
CA VAL A 718 -12.29 24.57 -34.57
C VAL A 718 -11.89 26.00 -34.22
N SER A 719 -12.79 26.79 -33.63
CA SER A 719 -12.48 28.15 -33.20
C SER A 719 -11.34 28.21 -32.18
N LEU A 720 -11.34 27.35 -31.17
CA LEU A 720 -10.29 27.29 -30.15
C LEU A 720 -8.93 26.90 -30.75
N VAL A 721 -8.90 25.90 -31.64
CA VAL A 721 -7.68 25.44 -32.30
C VAL A 721 -7.12 26.51 -33.24
N THR A 722 -7.97 27.20 -33.99
CA THR A 722 -7.52 28.34 -34.82
C THR A 722 -6.97 29.46 -33.95
N HIS A 723 -7.66 29.79 -32.85
CA HIS A 723 -7.24 30.86 -31.94
C HIS A 723 -5.89 30.57 -31.27
N ILE A 724 -5.67 29.34 -30.75
CA ILE A 724 -4.40 28.98 -30.11
C ILE A 724 -3.24 29.02 -31.11
N LEU A 725 -3.47 28.66 -32.38
CA LEU A 725 -2.46 28.78 -33.44
C LEU A 725 -2.13 30.24 -33.74
N GLU A 726 -3.15 31.11 -33.82
CA GLU A 726 -2.97 32.55 -34.02
C GLU A 726 -2.15 33.19 -32.89
N LEU A 727 -2.51 32.91 -31.64
CA LEU A 727 -1.78 33.39 -30.47
C LEU A 727 -0.32 32.90 -30.48
N ASN A 728 -0.08 31.63 -30.77
CA ASN A 728 1.27 31.08 -30.84
C ASN A 728 2.10 31.68 -31.98
N ARG A 729 1.49 32.06 -33.12
CA ARG A 729 2.16 32.82 -34.19
C ARG A 729 2.47 34.27 -33.79
N TYR A 730 1.62 34.87 -32.95
CA TYR A 730 1.78 36.24 -32.48
C TYR A 730 2.80 36.36 -31.33
N LEU A 731 2.92 35.35 -30.47
CA LEU A 731 3.78 35.38 -29.28
C LEU A 731 5.24 35.84 -29.54
N PRO A 732 5.94 35.40 -30.62
CA PRO A 732 7.29 35.88 -30.93
C PRO A 732 7.36 37.35 -31.39
N GLN A 733 6.23 37.94 -31.77
CA GLN A 733 6.11 39.32 -32.28
C GLN A 733 5.84 40.33 -31.15
N CYS A 734 5.55 39.86 -29.93
CA CYS A 734 5.29 40.68 -28.76
C CYS A 734 6.51 41.54 -28.41
N LYS A 735 6.28 42.85 -28.21
CA LYS A 735 7.34 43.84 -28.00
C LYS A 735 7.69 44.04 -26.53
N THR A 736 6.75 43.74 -25.63
CA THR A 736 6.93 43.91 -24.18
C THR A 736 6.75 42.60 -23.43
N ASP A 737 7.37 42.47 -22.26
CA ASP A 737 7.21 41.30 -21.41
C ASP A 737 5.79 41.17 -20.85
N GLN A 738 5.09 42.28 -20.62
CA GLN A 738 3.70 42.28 -20.17
C GLN A 738 2.77 41.71 -21.26
N GLU A 739 2.92 42.15 -22.51
CA GLU A 739 2.17 41.63 -23.65
C GLU A 739 2.44 40.13 -23.83
N ARG A 740 3.71 39.71 -23.75
CA ARG A 740 4.09 38.29 -23.85
C ARG A 740 3.43 37.45 -22.76
N ARG A 741 3.37 37.95 -21.52
CA ARG A 741 2.69 37.27 -20.40
C ARG A 741 1.19 37.13 -20.64
N LEU A 742 0.51 38.17 -21.12
CA LEU A 742 -0.92 38.13 -21.41
C LEU A 742 -1.25 37.14 -22.54
N VAL A 743 -0.47 37.15 -23.62
CA VAL A 743 -0.65 36.19 -24.73
C VAL A 743 -0.39 34.77 -24.27
N GLN A 744 0.64 34.54 -23.44
CA GLN A 744 0.90 33.22 -22.86
C GLN A 744 -0.25 32.75 -21.97
N GLN A 745 -0.81 33.62 -21.12
CA GLN A 745 -1.97 33.29 -20.30
C GLN A 745 -3.20 32.91 -21.13
N GLU A 746 -3.46 33.60 -22.24
CA GLU A 746 -4.58 33.24 -23.12
C GLU A 746 -4.30 31.93 -23.88
N ILE A 747 -3.05 31.63 -24.24
CA ILE A 747 -2.66 30.33 -24.80
C ILE A 747 -2.96 29.22 -23.80
N ASP A 748 -2.51 29.37 -22.55
CA ASP A 748 -2.71 28.39 -21.49
C ASP A 748 -4.20 28.20 -21.18
N ALA A 749 -4.97 29.29 -21.12
CA ALA A 749 -6.41 29.24 -20.92
C ALA A 749 -7.14 28.58 -22.11
N THR A 750 -6.68 28.82 -23.34
CA THR A 750 -7.27 28.18 -24.54
C THR A 750 -6.97 26.68 -24.57
N ASP A 751 -5.76 26.25 -24.18
CA ASP A 751 -5.39 24.83 -24.07
C ASP A 751 -6.32 24.11 -23.06
N VAL A 752 -6.55 24.71 -21.89
CA VAL A 752 -7.49 24.19 -20.89
C VAL A 752 -8.93 24.11 -21.43
N ARG A 753 -9.38 25.11 -22.22
CA ARG A 753 -10.71 25.08 -22.85
C ARG A 753 -10.82 23.97 -23.90
N ILE A 754 -9.74 23.66 -24.63
CA ILE A 754 -9.68 22.53 -25.56
C ILE A 754 -9.82 21.22 -24.79
N ASP A 755 -9.02 21.03 -23.73
CA ASP A 755 -9.06 19.82 -22.90
C ASP A 755 -10.45 19.58 -22.29
N ALA A 756 -11.07 20.62 -21.71
CA ALA A 756 -12.41 20.53 -21.16
C ALA A 756 -13.46 20.11 -22.19
N LEU A 757 -13.37 20.66 -23.42
CA LEU A 757 -14.27 20.29 -24.51
C LEU A 757 -14.03 18.85 -24.97
N VAL A 758 -12.77 18.38 -25.02
CA VAL A 758 -12.48 16.97 -25.35
C VAL A 758 -13.04 16.03 -24.28
N TYR A 759 -12.90 16.33 -22.99
CA TYR A 759 -13.52 15.52 -21.93
C TYR A 759 -15.05 15.45 -22.08
N GLU A 760 -15.68 16.55 -22.46
CA GLU A 760 -17.13 16.61 -22.72
C GLU A 760 -17.55 15.71 -23.90
N LEU A 761 -16.79 15.70 -25.00
CA LEU A 761 -17.07 14.86 -26.17
C LEU A 761 -17.14 13.37 -25.80
N TYR A 762 -16.21 12.91 -24.96
CA TYR A 762 -16.18 11.53 -24.48
C TYR A 762 -17.03 11.31 -23.21
N GLY A 763 -17.61 12.36 -22.64
CA GLY A 763 -18.50 12.31 -21.48
C GLY A 763 -17.80 11.79 -20.22
N LEU A 764 -16.58 12.27 -19.96
CA LEU A 764 -15.83 11.91 -18.76
C LEU A 764 -16.37 12.65 -17.53
N THR A 765 -16.38 11.97 -16.39
CA THR A 765 -16.71 12.56 -15.08
C THR A 765 -15.48 13.24 -14.47
N ALA A 766 -15.68 14.05 -13.42
CA ALA A 766 -14.57 14.68 -12.71
C ALA A 766 -13.54 13.67 -12.16
N ASP A 767 -14.01 12.53 -11.64
CA ASP A 767 -13.13 11.47 -11.12
C ASP A 767 -12.32 10.79 -12.25
N GLU A 768 -12.95 10.56 -13.42
CA GLU A 768 -12.26 9.99 -14.58
C GLU A 768 -11.23 10.97 -15.15
N ILE A 769 -11.53 12.27 -15.18
CA ILE A 769 -10.58 13.31 -15.60
C ILE A 769 -9.35 13.31 -14.69
N ALA A 770 -9.53 13.23 -13.37
CA ALA A 770 -8.41 13.17 -12.42
C ALA A 770 -7.48 11.97 -12.69
N VAL A 771 -8.04 10.80 -13.00
CA VAL A 771 -7.26 9.59 -13.36
C VAL A 771 -6.46 9.81 -14.66
N VAL A 772 -7.09 10.41 -15.67
CA VAL A 772 -6.44 10.73 -16.95
C VAL A 772 -5.26 11.67 -16.75
N GLU A 773 -5.44 12.74 -15.97
CA GLU A 773 -4.41 13.74 -15.69
C GLU A 773 -3.27 13.16 -14.84
N GLU A 774 -3.57 12.35 -13.83
CA GLU A 774 -2.57 11.65 -13.02
C GLU A 774 -1.71 10.70 -13.89
N ALA A 775 -2.34 9.93 -14.77
CA ALA A 775 -1.66 8.99 -15.66
C ALA A 775 -0.73 9.71 -16.66
N VAL A 776 -1.10 10.89 -17.13
CA VAL A 776 -0.25 11.72 -18.00
C VAL A 776 0.87 12.41 -17.21
N GLY A 777 0.60 12.81 -15.97
CA GLY A 777 1.55 13.49 -15.07
C GLY A 777 2.70 12.60 -14.58
N LYS A 778 2.43 11.34 -14.19
CA LYS A 778 3.46 10.38 -13.73
C LYS A 778 4.56 10.12 -14.77
N ASN A 779 4.24 10.25 -16.06
CA ASN A 779 5.18 10.02 -17.15
C ASN A 779 6.10 11.22 -17.45
N HIS A 780 5.84 12.41 -16.87
CA HIS A 780 6.73 13.57 -16.98
C HIS A 780 7.89 13.55 -15.97
N SER A 781 7.77 12.82 -14.86
CA SER A 781 8.81 12.74 -13.81
C SER A 781 9.86 11.64 -14.05
N ALA A 782 9.67 10.78 -15.07
CA ALA A 782 10.56 9.68 -15.41
C ALA A 782 11.48 9.98 -16.62
N THR A 783 11.47 11.23 -17.11
CA THR A 783 12.33 11.76 -18.20
C THR A 783 12.88 13.11 -17.77
#